data_AF-A0A3D3G375-F1
#
_entry.id   AF-A0A3D3G375-F1
#
_cell.length_a   1.000
_cell.length_b   1.000
_cell.length_c   1.000
_cell.angle_alpha   90.00
_cell.angle_beta   90.00
_cell.angle_gamma   90.00
#
_symmetry.space_group_name_H-M   'P 1'
#
loop_
_entity.id
_entity.type
_entity.pdbx_description
1 polymer ?
#
loop_
_entity_poly.entity_id
_entity_poly.type
_entity_poly.pdbx_seq_one_letter_code
_entity_poly.pdbx_strand_id
1 'polypeptide(L)'
;MNTLIYTVLGYVWQYVTHPKVIMALSFLVVLISMKNTVSDRVFWSLAAVYITVLVGWGIYELIQRYRHGKKGKALAEAMSKNAEAENKYKNKEELQLINQQMKQSIQLLRKSKLGDRKGNAALYELPWYMVIGNPAAGKSSAIYHSGLNFPFEETHRKTVSAGLSGTRNCDWFFSTDGVLLDTAGRYSVYSEDHSEWLGFLNILKKSRSKAPINGLIVIVSIAELVSQSPDKSIQLAKKLRARIQDLTERLEVVTPVYLIFSKMDLIAGFTEFFDCYSEHEFNQTWGATLAYDPQSSENAVQLFEKHYNILYDGLKNVSHTHLSRRHSQYISPSVMTFPLEFKSLKPVLRTFISALFQENPYQFKPVFRGFYFTSALQEGSIESPKTEQIAEDFHLIRSEDAEFGLPTRSISQDHGYFLKNLFSEVILKDKNLVKQQINPLRKRQRFIGFIGTLLTVAIVLSLWIWSYRNNQQLMSEIQTDLNKVVQLHQQSGHELSTQLDSLLILQDHLQQLDQYEQQLPYKYSFGLYQGDQIRKQLETEYLKGIELLVLQPTQQNIAQYLQQLKLNEAHLKANYINVPVQQTVQVQQVISEPSEQNPQDAYNALKTYLMLSNRQYIEAGHLSDQVTRFWRSWLDIHRGEMPRAEMIQKAEQLLSYAMTLTNHQHFPQLNSDAVLVEQSRQILTAITTGVSARDRVYNEIKMRASVRYPTLTLKQILEQDTQSTMLGSYAIPGFFSYQAWNEYVQPAIEKAAQNPTESKDWVLNVSKSDDLSFSGSPEQIRKQLTEMYKKEYIAEWRKFLNGIHYAKAADMNQQIRQMDILGETEHSPIRILLQRVAKETSWDNPM
;
A
#
# COMPACT_ATOMS: atom_id res chain seq x y z
N MET A 1 5.73 -42.73 19.30
CA MET A 1 4.69 -41.68 19.12
C MET A 1 5.17 -40.29 19.55
N ASN A 2 5.96 -40.16 20.63
CA ASN A 2 6.45 -38.85 21.11
C ASN A 2 7.43 -38.12 20.17
N THR A 3 8.33 -38.81 19.47
CA THR A 3 9.28 -38.18 18.53
C THR A 3 8.60 -37.52 17.33
N LEU A 4 7.51 -38.11 16.85
CA LEU A 4 6.72 -37.59 15.73
C LEU A 4 5.98 -36.30 16.13
N ILE A 5 5.48 -36.23 17.36
CA ILE A 5 4.86 -35.04 17.93
C ILE A 5 5.87 -33.91 18.07
N TYR A 6 7.09 -34.16 18.57
CA TYR A 6 8.12 -33.10 18.67
C TYR A 6 8.61 -32.61 17.30
N THR A 7 8.72 -33.48 16.29
CA THR A 7 9.04 -33.04 14.93
C THR A 7 7.90 -32.23 14.31
N VAL A 8 6.65 -32.63 14.50
CA VAL A 8 5.48 -31.88 14.02
C VAL A 8 5.38 -30.55 14.76
N LEU A 9 5.58 -30.52 16.09
CA LEU A 9 5.63 -29.29 16.88
C LEU A 9 6.78 -28.39 16.43
N GLY A 10 7.95 -28.96 16.11
CA GLY A 10 9.10 -28.21 15.59
C GLY A 10 8.84 -27.61 14.21
N TYR A 11 8.20 -28.36 13.31
CA TYR A 11 7.79 -27.86 11.99
C TYR A 11 6.69 -26.81 12.09
N VAL A 12 5.70 -27.02 12.96
CA VAL A 12 4.64 -26.05 13.26
C VAL A 12 5.25 -24.80 13.88
N TRP A 13 6.20 -24.91 14.80
CA TRP A 13 6.88 -23.78 15.42
C TRP A 13 7.75 -23.00 14.41
N GLN A 14 8.48 -23.69 13.53
CA GLN A 14 9.21 -23.04 12.43
C GLN A 14 8.29 -22.35 11.41
N TYR A 15 7.09 -22.89 11.20
CA TYR A 15 6.12 -22.34 10.27
C TYR A 15 5.36 -21.15 10.88
N VAL A 16 4.96 -21.26 12.14
CA VAL A 16 4.29 -20.20 12.92
C VAL A 16 5.25 -19.04 13.22
N THR A 17 6.56 -19.29 13.38
CA THR A 17 7.56 -18.22 13.55
C THR A 17 8.00 -17.57 12.23
N HIS A 18 7.51 -18.05 11.09
CA HIS A 18 7.80 -17.41 9.81
C HIS A 18 7.13 -16.02 9.77
N PRO A 19 7.85 -14.92 9.48
CA PRO A 19 7.34 -13.56 9.65
C PRO A 19 6.07 -13.25 8.82
N LYS A 20 5.89 -13.95 7.70
CA LYS A 20 4.68 -13.88 6.87
C LYS A 20 3.45 -14.55 7.51
N VAL A 21 3.67 -15.65 8.24
CA VAL A 21 2.61 -16.40 8.93
C VAL A 21 2.18 -15.65 10.19
N ILE A 22 3.13 -15.04 10.90
CA ILE A 22 2.83 -14.14 12.03
C ILE A 22 1.97 -12.96 11.58
N MET A 23 2.28 -12.32 10.44
CA MET A 23 1.45 -11.24 9.89
C MET A 23 0.03 -11.71 9.53
N ALA A 24 -0.11 -12.88 8.92
CA ALA A 24 -1.43 -13.43 8.61
C ALA A 24 -2.22 -13.70 9.90
N LEU A 25 -1.58 -14.30 10.91
CA LEU A 25 -2.18 -14.57 12.22
C LEU A 25 -2.53 -13.29 12.98
N SER A 26 -1.71 -12.25 12.93
CA SER A 26 -2.02 -10.97 13.57
C SER A 26 -3.22 -10.30 12.91
N PHE A 27 -3.32 -10.35 11.58
CA PHE A 27 -4.50 -9.86 10.86
C PHE A 27 -5.76 -10.67 11.21
N LEU A 28 -5.64 -11.99 11.34
CA LEU A 28 -6.75 -12.86 11.74
C LEU A 28 -7.23 -12.53 13.16
N VAL A 29 -6.32 -12.28 14.10
CA VAL A 29 -6.66 -11.86 15.47
C VAL A 29 -7.36 -10.50 15.48
N VAL A 30 -6.92 -9.54 14.67
CA VAL A 30 -7.59 -8.25 14.51
C VAL A 30 -8.99 -8.41 13.91
N LEU A 31 -9.13 -9.27 12.90
CA LEU A 31 -10.41 -9.54 12.23
C LEU A 31 -11.40 -10.21 13.19
N ILE A 32 -10.95 -11.17 13.99
CA ILE A 32 -11.77 -11.82 15.04
C ILE A 32 -12.17 -10.82 16.13
N SER A 33 -11.26 -9.93 16.53
CA SER A 33 -11.56 -8.88 17.52
C SER A 33 -12.60 -7.86 17.02
N MET A 34 -12.68 -7.65 15.70
CA MET A 34 -13.67 -6.78 15.06
C MET A 34 -15.11 -7.33 15.01
N LYS A 35 -15.32 -8.60 15.34
CA LYS A 35 -16.66 -9.23 15.29
C LYS A 35 -17.70 -8.46 16.13
N ASN A 36 -17.26 -7.87 17.24
CA ASN A 36 -18.16 -7.20 18.18
C ASN A 36 -18.29 -5.69 17.95
N THR A 37 -17.56 -5.10 17.01
CA THR A 37 -17.51 -3.64 16.78
C THR A 37 -18.05 -3.22 15.42
N VAL A 38 -18.25 -4.15 14.49
CA VAL A 38 -18.63 -3.87 13.11
C VAL A 38 -19.89 -4.66 12.74
N SER A 39 -20.78 -4.09 11.91
CA SER A 39 -21.98 -4.80 11.46
C SER A 39 -21.66 -6.14 10.79
N ASP A 40 -22.52 -7.15 10.97
CA ASP A 40 -22.32 -8.51 10.46
C ASP A 40 -22.01 -8.55 8.95
N ARG A 41 -22.64 -7.68 8.16
CA ARG A 41 -22.40 -7.60 6.70
C ARG A 41 -20.98 -7.15 6.36
N VAL A 42 -20.45 -6.18 7.10
CA VAL A 42 -19.10 -5.65 6.88
C VAL A 42 -18.04 -6.58 7.46
N PHE A 43 -18.35 -7.27 8.56
CA PHE A 43 -17.49 -8.33 9.08
C PHE A 43 -17.31 -9.46 8.06
N TRP A 44 -18.42 -9.98 7.49
CA TRP A 44 -18.35 -11.05 6.50
C TRP A 44 -17.71 -10.62 5.18
N SER A 45 -17.88 -9.36 4.74
CA SER A 45 -17.20 -8.85 3.56
C SER A 45 -15.69 -8.74 3.79
N LEU A 46 -15.25 -8.22 4.94
CA LEU A 46 -13.83 -8.15 5.31
C LEU A 46 -13.21 -9.55 5.48
N ALA A 47 -13.94 -10.49 6.07
CA ALA A 47 -13.53 -11.89 6.17
C ALA A 47 -13.39 -12.52 4.79
N ALA A 48 -14.33 -12.27 3.88
CA ALA A 48 -14.26 -12.75 2.51
C ALA A 48 -13.04 -12.18 1.78
N VAL A 49 -12.81 -10.86 1.84
CA VAL A 49 -11.63 -10.19 1.23
C VAL A 49 -10.32 -10.75 1.81
N TYR A 50 -10.24 -10.93 3.12
CA TYR A 50 -9.07 -11.50 3.78
C TYR A 50 -8.79 -12.93 3.27
N ILE A 51 -9.83 -13.75 3.12
CA ILE A 51 -9.72 -15.10 2.54
C ILE A 51 -9.28 -15.04 1.07
N THR A 52 -9.85 -14.17 0.24
CA THR A 52 -9.42 -14.03 -1.17
C THR A 52 -7.97 -13.55 -1.29
N VAL A 53 -7.52 -12.65 -0.42
CA VAL A 53 -6.13 -12.21 -0.36
C VAL A 53 -5.21 -13.34 0.10
N LEU A 54 -5.61 -14.15 1.08
CA LEU A 54 -4.86 -15.34 1.52
C LEU A 54 -4.75 -16.39 0.41
N VAL A 55 -5.85 -16.66 -0.30
CA VAL A 55 -5.90 -17.59 -1.43
C VAL A 55 -5.08 -17.05 -2.60
N GLY A 56 -5.24 -15.77 -2.94
CA GLY A 56 -4.47 -15.10 -3.98
C GLY A 56 -2.96 -15.05 -3.66
N TRP A 57 -2.61 -14.83 -2.39
CA TRP A 57 -1.23 -14.89 -1.91
C TRP A 57 -0.68 -16.32 -1.94
N GLY A 58 -1.47 -17.31 -1.55
CA GLY A 58 -1.13 -18.74 -1.66
C GLY A 58 -0.89 -19.15 -3.11
N ILE A 59 -1.76 -18.75 -4.03
CA ILE A 59 -1.62 -18.94 -5.47
C ILE A 59 -0.40 -18.19 -6.00
N TYR A 60 -0.16 -16.96 -5.56
CA TYR A 60 1.02 -16.17 -5.94
C TYR A 60 2.32 -16.81 -5.48
N GLU A 61 2.40 -17.33 -4.25
CA GLU A 61 3.56 -18.09 -3.76
C GLU A 61 3.74 -19.40 -4.53
N LEU A 62 2.64 -20.07 -4.90
CA LEU A 62 2.68 -21.30 -5.70
C LEU A 62 3.16 -21.01 -7.13
N ILE A 63 2.65 -19.95 -7.76
CA ILE A 63 3.08 -19.41 -9.05
C ILE A 63 4.51 -18.89 -8.98
N GLN A 64 4.92 -18.21 -7.91
CA GLN A 64 6.30 -17.76 -7.71
C GLN A 64 7.24 -18.95 -7.52
N ARG A 65 6.87 -19.98 -6.75
CA ARG A 65 7.67 -21.20 -6.63
C ARG A 65 7.83 -21.88 -7.98
N TYR A 66 6.77 -21.88 -8.81
CA TYR A 66 6.81 -22.39 -10.18
C TYR A 66 7.65 -21.49 -11.12
N ARG A 67 7.50 -20.16 -11.02
CA ARG A 67 8.19 -19.14 -11.82
C ARG A 67 9.64 -18.95 -11.41
N HIS A 68 10.05 -19.09 -10.15
CA HIS A 68 11.45 -19.07 -9.73
C HIS A 68 12.20 -20.28 -10.31
N GLY A 69 11.52 -21.42 -10.46
CA GLY A 69 12.02 -22.55 -11.25
C GLY A 69 12.20 -22.26 -12.75
N LYS A 70 11.43 -21.33 -13.32
CA LYS A 70 11.50 -20.90 -14.74
C LYS A 70 12.42 -19.68 -14.98
N LYS A 71 12.42 -18.68 -14.09
CA LYS A 71 13.26 -17.47 -14.12
C LYS A 71 14.71 -17.80 -13.79
N GLY A 72 14.98 -18.80 -12.94
CA GLY A 72 16.33 -19.35 -12.78
C GLY A 72 16.86 -20.05 -14.04
N LYS A 73 15.99 -20.44 -14.98
CA LYS A 73 16.39 -20.91 -16.32
C LYS A 73 16.61 -19.74 -17.29
N ALA A 74 15.71 -18.76 -17.31
CA ALA A 74 15.80 -17.59 -18.19
C ALA A 74 16.94 -16.62 -17.83
N LEU A 75 17.25 -16.42 -16.55
CA LEU A 75 18.39 -15.59 -16.11
C LEU A 75 19.73 -16.30 -16.35
N ALA A 76 19.75 -17.63 -16.25
CA ALA A 76 20.90 -18.45 -16.62
C ALA A 76 21.12 -18.50 -18.15
N GLU A 77 20.04 -18.43 -18.95
CA GLU A 77 20.11 -18.25 -20.41
C GLU A 77 20.56 -16.84 -20.80
N ALA A 78 20.19 -15.81 -20.04
CA ALA A 78 20.65 -14.44 -20.26
C ALA A 78 22.13 -14.26 -19.86
N MET A 79 22.58 -14.92 -18.77
CA MET A 79 24.00 -14.95 -18.38
C MET A 79 24.84 -15.83 -19.32
N SER A 80 24.27 -16.92 -19.87
CA SER A 80 24.96 -17.69 -20.90
C SER A 80 25.07 -16.92 -22.21
N LYS A 81 24.07 -16.14 -22.60
CA LYS A 81 24.14 -15.27 -23.80
C LYS A 81 25.22 -14.19 -23.71
N ASN A 82 25.47 -13.64 -22.52
CA ASN A 82 26.56 -12.68 -22.33
C ASN A 82 27.95 -13.34 -22.28
N ALA A 83 28.05 -14.60 -21.88
CA ALA A 83 29.29 -15.40 -21.96
C ALA A 83 29.53 -16.01 -23.37
N GLU A 84 28.46 -16.16 -24.17
CA GLU A 84 28.50 -16.65 -25.56
C GLU A 84 29.11 -15.64 -26.54
N ALA A 85 29.19 -14.35 -26.19
CA ALA A 85 29.79 -13.33 -27.05
C ALA A 85 31.34 -13.38 -27.09
N GLU A 86 31.99 -14.09 -26.17
CA GLU A 86 33.44 -13.98 -25.99
C GLU A 86 34.27 -15.24 -26.33
N ASN A 87 33.71 -16.43 -26.60
CA ASN A 87 34.55 -17.62 -26.83
C ASN A 87 34.07 -18.59 -27.92
N LYS A 88 35.01 -18.87 -28.85
CA LYS A 88 34.89 -19.68 -30.07
C LYS A 88 34.36 -21.10 -29.82
N TYR A 89 33.62 -21.56 -30.84
CA TYR A 89 33.00 -22.84 -31.19
C TYR A 89 33.63 -24.20 -30.79
N LYS A 90 34.65 -24.30 -29.92
CA LYS A 90 35.26 -25.60 -29.54
C LYS A 90 34.72 -26.21 -28.23
N ASN A 91 34.27 -25.41 -27.26
CA ASN A 91 33.95 -25.89 -25.90
C ASN A 91 32.46 -26.18 -25.64
N LYS A 92 31.58 -25.99 -26.64
CA LYS A 92 30.11 -26.13 -26.45
C LYS A 92 29.67 -27.58 -26.37
N GLU A 93 30.30 -28.48 -27.12
CA GLU A 93 29.99 -29.91 -27.14
C GLU A 93 30.41 -30.62 -25.84
N GLU A 94 31.61 -30.34 -25.33
CA GLU A 94 32.09 -30.90 -24.06
C GLU A 94 31.27 -30.41 -22.87
N LEU A 95 30.93 -29.11 -22.81
CA LEU A 95 30.04 -28.56 -21.78
C LEU A 95 28.63 -29.16 -21.84
N GLN A 96 28.12 -29.50 -23.03
CA GLN A 96 26.84 -30.20 -23.18
C GLN A 96 26.92 -31.63 -22.66
N LEU A 97 28.02 -32.35 -22.94
CA LEU A 97 28.26 -33.69 -22.41
C LEU A 97 28.31 -33.69 -20.88
N ILE A 98 29.06 -32.75 -20.28
CA ILE A 98 29.15 -32.58 -18.82
C ILE A 98 27.77 -32.29 -18.21
N ASN A 99 26.97 -31.44 -18.84
CA ASN A 99 25.61 -31.12 -18.37
C ASN A 99 24.66 -32.33 -18.49
N GLN A 100 24.79 -33.13 -19.55
CA GLN A 100 24.01 -34.36 -19.71
C GLN A 100 24.38 -35.40 -18.65
N GLN A 101 25.68 -35.65 -18.44
CA GLN A 101 26.18 -36.54 -17.39
C GLN A 101 25.71 -36.06 -16.01
N MET A 102 25.82 -34.76 -15.72
CA MET A 102 25.38 -34.19 -14.46
C MET A 102 23.86 -34.37 -14.22
N LYS A 103 23.03 -34.19 -15.25
CA LYS A 103 21.59 -34.42 -15.15
C LYS A 103 21.26 -35.88 -14.89
N GLN A 104 21.95 -36.81 -15.56
CA GLN A 104 21.77 -38.25 -15.35
C GLN A 104 22.17 -38.63 -13.91
N SER A 105 23.35 -38.20 -13.46
CA SER A 105 23.85 -38.32 -12.09
C SER A 105 22.87 -37.80 -11.03
N ILE A 106 22.32 -36.59 -11.22
CA ILE A 106 21.33 -35.99 -10.30
C ILE A 106 20.00 -36.74 -10.33
N GLN A 107 19.58 -37.26 -11.48
CA GLN A 107 18.37 -38.06 -11.59
C GLN A 107 18.52 -39.42 -10.89
N LEU A 108 19.69 -40.05 -10.98
CA LEU A 108 20.02 -41.26 -10.23
C LEU A 108 19.94 -41.01 -8.72
N LEU A 109 20.55 -39.93 -8.22
CA LEU A 109 20.45 -39.51 -6.82
C LEU A 109 19.02 -39.23 -6.35
N ARG A 110 18.19 -38.59 -7.19
CA ARG A 110 16.79 -38.28 -6.85
C ARG A 110 15.89 -39.52 -6.82
N LYS A 111 16.24 -40.55 -7.59
CA LYS A 111 15.50 -41.82 -7.69
C LYS A 111 16.01 -42.87 -6.70
N SER A 112 17.27 -42.77 -6.26
CA SER A 112 17.86 -43.74 -5.35
C SER A 112 17.30 -43.60 -3.93
N LYS A 113 17.29 -44.72 -3.20
CA LYS A 113 16.94 -44.77 -1.77
C LYS A 113 18.17 -44.57 -0.87
N LEU A 114 19.23 -43.92 -1.37
CA LEU A 114 20.46 -43.69 -0.59
C LEU A 114 20.24 -42.73 0.59
N GLY A 115 19.08 -42.11 0.70
CA GLY A 115 18.65 -41.30 1.84
C GLY A 115 17.16 -41.45 2.14
N ASP A 116 16.76 -41.02 3.34
CA ASP A 116 15.37 -41.09 3.84
C ASP A 116 14.45 -40.07 3.12
N ARG A 117 15.04 -39.07 2.43
CA ARG A 117 14.30 -37.97 1.79
C ARG A 117 14.17 -38.17 0.28
N LYS A 118 12.99 -37.86 -0.26
CA LYS A 118 12.70 -37.95 -1.71
C LYS A 118 12.77 -36.60 -2.42
N GLY A 119 13.05 -36.61 -3.73
CA GLY A 119 12.99 -35.42 -4.60
C GLY A 119 14.15 -34.43 -4.39
N ASN A 120 13.89 -33.13 -4.41
CA ASN A 120 14.93 -32.09 -4.26
C ASN A 120 15.62 -32.09 -2.89
N ALA A 121 14.97 -32.66 -1.87
CA ALA A 121 15.53 -32.76 -0.53
C ALA A 121 16.63 -33.83 -0.44
N ALA A 122 16.55 -34.88 -1.28
CA ALA A 122 17.54 -35.96 -1.38
C ALA A 122 18.93 -35.44 -1.75
N LEU A 123 18.99 -34.38 -2.57
CA LEU A 123 20.25 -33.78 -2.98
C LEU A 123 21.03 -33.36 -1.73
N TYR A 124 20.42 -32.63 -0.80
CA TYR A 124 21.07 -32.04 0.36
C TYR A 124 21.28 -32.99 1.55
N GLU A 125 20.97 -34.27 1.40
CA GLU A 125 21.13 -35.28 2.45
C GLU A 125 22.58 -35.78 2.53
N LEU A 126 23.19 -36.04 1.38
CA LEU A 126 24.58 -36.44 1.27
C LEU A 126 25.48 -35.22 1.02
N PRO A 127 26.67 -35.14 1.66
CA PRO A 127 27.64 -34.09 1.40
C PRO A 127 28.38 -34.34 0.08
N TRP A 128 28.72 -33.26 -0.63
CA TRP A 128 29.41 -33.31 -1.92
C TRP A 128 30.84 -32.78 -1.76
N TYR A 129 31.85 -33.59 -2.03
CA TYR A 129 33.25 -33.17 -2.00
C TYR A 129 33.82 -33.18 -3.41
N MET A 130 34.63 -32.18 -3.71
CA MET A 130 35.33 -32.09 -4.99
C MET A 130 36.79 -32.49 -4.80
N VAL A 131 37.31 -33.28 -5.73
CA VAL A 131 38.70 -33.75 -5.73
C VAL A 131 39.46 -33.06 -6.86
N ILE A 132 40.48 -32.28 -6.53
CA ILE A 132 41.36 -31.57 -7.47
C ILE A 132 42.81 -31.98 -7.24
N GLY A 133 43.65 -31.83 -8.26
CA GLY A 133 45.04 -32.27 -8.21
C GLY A 133 45.61 -32.47 -9.60
N ASN A 134 46.93 -32.51 -9.72
CA ASN A 134 47.60 -32.65 -11.00
C ASN A 134 47.28 -33.99 -11.71
N PRO A 135 47.47 -34.08 -13.04
CA PRO A 135 47.35 -35.33 -13.77
C PRO A 135 48.24 -36.42 -13.15
N ALA A 136 47.75 -37.66 -13.10
CA ALA A 136 48.45 -38.80 -12.50
C ALA A 136 48.77 -38.72 -10.99
N ALA A 137 48.21 -37.76 -10.24
CA ALA A 137 48.32 -37.70 -8.77
C ALA A 137 47.55 -38.81 -8.02
N GLY A 138 46.98 -39.81 -8.70
CA GLY A 138 46.24 -40.89 -8.05
C GLY A 138 44.85 -40.52 -7.52
N LYS A 139 44.19 -39.48 -8.06
CA LYS A 139 42.86 -39.03 -7.61
C LYS A 139 41.79 -40.12 -7.68
N SER A 140 41.58 -40.67 -8.87
CA SER A 140 40.57 -41.73 -9.11
C SER A 140 40.92 -42.99 -8.33
N SER A 141 42.21 -43.34 -8.26
CA SER A 141 42.70 -44.48 -7.48
C SER A 141 42.43 -44.30 -5.97
N ALA A 142 42.63 -43.10 -5.43
CA ALA A 142 42.36 -42.80 -4.02
C ALA A 142 40.87 -42.84 -3.68
N ILE A 143 39.99 -42.45 -4.61
CA ILE A 143 38.53 -42.56 -4.44
C ILE A 143 38.09 -44.03 -4.47
N TYR A 144 38.62 -44.82 -5.41
CA TYR A 144 38.25 -46.23 -5.53
C TYR A 144 38.73 -47.05 -4.33
N HIS A 145 39.96 -46.80 -3.86
CA HIS A 145 40.54 -47.45 -2.67
C HIS A 145 40.21 -46.69 -1.37
N SER A 146 39.21 -45.81 -1.37
CA SER A 146 38.80 -45.07 -0.17
C SER A 146 38.05 -45.94 0.84
N GLY A 147 37.77 -47.21 0.52
CA GLY A 147 37.00 -48.13 1.36
C GLY A 147 35.54 -47.72 1.59
N LEU A 148 35.01 -46.81 0.76
CA LEU A 148 33.60 -46.42 0.77
C LEU A 148 32.78 -47.44 -0.03
N ASN A 149 31.53 -47.67 0.37
CA ASN A 149 30.64 -48.57 -0.35
C ASN A 149 30.00 -47.85 -1.55
N PHE A 150 30.30 -48.31 -2.76
CA PHE A 150 29.79 -47.75 -4.02
C PHE A 150 28.74 -48.67 -4.65
N PRO A 151 27.43 -48.47 -4.40
CA PRO A 151 26.37 -49.39 -4.83
C PRO A 151 26.20 -49.52 -6.37
N PHE A 152 26.93 -48.76 -7.18
CA PHE A 152 26.87 -48.76 -8.66
C PHE A 152 28.18 -49.25 -9.31
N GLU A 153 28.89 -50.18 -8.65
CA GLU A 153 30.23 -50.68 -9.02
C GLU A 153 30.42 -51.08 -10.50
N GLU A 154 29.42 -51.70 -11.16
CA GLU A 154 29.55 -52.18 -12.56
C GLU A 154 29.75 -51.05 -13.58
N THR A 155 29.18 -49.86 -13.34
CA THR A 155 29.33 -48.72 -14.25
C THR A 155 30.69 -48.04 -14.06
N HIS A 156 31.22 -48.08 -12.83
CA HIS A 156 32.50 -47.47 -12.45
C HIS A 156 33.71 -48.37 -12.75
N ARG A 157 33.56 -49.70 -12.76
CA ARG A 157 34.63 -50.65 -13.14
C ARG A 157 35.14 -50.43 -14.56
N LYS A 158 34.25 -50.13 -15.52
CA LYS A 158 34.65 -49.75 -16.89
C LYS A 158 35.49 -48.47 -16.94
N THR A 159 35.24 -47.52 -16.05
CA THR A 159 35.98 -46.25 -15.95
C THR A 159 37.37 -46.44 -15.34
N VAL A 160 37.52 -47.34 -14.35
CA VAL A 160 38.82 -47.66 -13.73
C VAL A 160 39.68 -48.54 -14.65
N SER A 161 39.11 -49.52 -15.37
CA SER A 161 39.84 -50.29 -16.38
C SER A 161 40.24 -49.47 -17.62
N ALA A 162 39.50 -48.39 -17.93
CA ALA A 162 39.93 -47.35 -18.88
C ALA A 162 40.91 -46.32 -18.25
N GLY A 163 41.09 -46.36 -16.93
CA GLY A 163 41.84 -45.41 -16.10
C GLY A 163 43.36 -45.42 -16.28
N LEU A 164 43.91 -46.39 -17.02
CA LEU A 164 45.28 -46.27 -17.56
C LEU A 164 45.39 -45.16 -18.64
N SER A 165 44.27 -44.64 -19.15
CA SER A 165 44.21 -43.56 -20.16
C SER A 165 43.77 -42.18 -19.60
N GLY A 166 43.55 -42.05 -18.29
CA GLY A 166 43.24 -40.77 -17.61
C GLY A 166 41.80 -40.25 -17.74
N THR A 167 41.26 -39.67 -16.65
CA THR A 167 39.94 -39.02 -16.61
C THR A 167 39.90 -37.80 -17.53
N ARG A 168 39.02 -37.81 -18.54
CA ARG A 168 38.89 -36.71 -19.51
C ARG A 168 38.04 -35.54 -19.01
N ASN A 169 36.90 -35.79 -18.34
CA ASN A 169 35.97 -34.72 -17.93
C ASN A 169 35.80 -34.67 -16.40
N CYS A 170 34.69 -35.18 -15.86
CA CYS A 170 34.40 -35.19 -14.44
C CYS A 170 33.53 -36.40 -14.10
N ASP A 171 34.02 -37.28 -13.24
CA ASP A 171 33.33 -38.48 -12.83
C ASP A 171 32.66 -38.31 -11.47
N TRP A 172 31.47 -38.90 -11.34
CA TRP A 172 30.61 -38.77 -10.17
C TRP A 172 30.58 -40.09 -9.40
N PHE A 173 31.19 -40.13 -8.23
CA PHE A 173 31.21 -41.31 -7.38
C PHE A 173 30.17 -41.16 -6.26
N PHE A 174 29.20 -42.07 -6.22
CA PHE A 174 28.12 -42.07 -5.24
C PHE A 174 28.36 -43.17 -4.21
N SER A 175 28.63 -42.80 -2.96
CA SER A 175 28.68 -43.74 -1.84
C SER A 175 27.46 -43.58 -0.92
N THR A 176 27.30 -44.52 0.01
CA THR A 176 26.29 -44.42 1.09
C THR A 176 26.49 -43.20 1.99
N ASP A 177 27.72 -42.69 2.08
CA ASP A 177 28.09 -41.64 3.03
C ASP A 177 28.27 -40.25 2.39
N GLY A 178 28.45 -40.17 1.07
CA GLY A 178 28.69 -38.92 0.37
C GLY A 178 28.83 -39.05 -1.15
N VAL A 179 28.95 -37.90 -1.81
CA VAL A 179 29.21 -37.80 -3.26
C VAL A 179 30.59 -37.21 -3.47
N LEU A 180 31.44 -37.90 -4.23
CA LEU A 180 32.79 -37.46 -4.59
C LEU A 180 32.82 -37.09 -6.06
N LEU A 181 33.24 -35.86 -6.37
CA LEU A 181 33.38 -35.34 -7.73
C LEU A 181 34.86 -35.42 -8.11
N ASP A 182 35.22 -36.40 -8.94
CA ASP A 182 36.57 -36.54 -9.46
C ASP A 182 36.75 -35.65 -10.68
N THR A 183 37.60 -34.63 -10.56
CA THR A 183 37.86 -33.70 -11.66
C THR A 183 39.04 -34.18 -12.51
N ALA A 184 38.94 -34.07 -13.83
CA ALA A 184 40.08 -34.34 -14.70
C ALA A 184 41.29 -33.49 -14.29
N GLY A 185 42.48 -34.11 -14.25
CA GLY A 185 43.71 -33.43 -13.84
C GLY A 185 44.02 -32.18 -14.69
N ARG A 186 43.52 -32.14 -15.93
CA ARG A 186 43.66 -31.01 -16.85
C ARG A 186 43.06 -29.71 -16.30
N TYR A 187 41.90 -29.80 -15.65
CA TYR A 187 41.23 -28.65 -15.04
C TYR A 187 42.01 -28.05 -13.87
N SER A 188 42.91 -28.83 -13.25
CA SER A 188 43.72 -28.36 -12.12
C SER A 188 45.01 -27.65 -12.53
N VAL A 189 45.53 -27.88 -13.75
CA VAL A 189 46.91 -27.49 -14.12
C VAL A 189 47.03 -26.70 -15.43
N TYR A 190 46.12 -26.87 -16.40
CA TYR A 190 46.18 -26.15 -17.67
C TYR A 190 45.23 -24.94 -17.68
N SER A 191 45.69 -23.84 -18.27
CA SER A 191 44.94 -22.58 -18.38
C SER A 191 43.94 -22.57 -19.54
N GLU A 192 44.14 -23.43 -20.54
CA GLU A 192 43.32 -23.51 -21.76
C GLU A 192 41.88 -23.96 -21.46
N ASP A 193 41.69 -24.79 -20.42
CA ASP A 193 40.39 -25.34 -20.03
C ASP A 193 39.64 -24.47 -19.00
N HIS A 194 40.10 -23.24 -18.75
CA HIS A 194 39.54 -22.38 -17.70
C HIS A 194 38.06 -22.03 -17.94
N SER A 195 37.65 -21.81 -19.19
CA SER A 195 36.25 -21.52 -19.52
C SER A 195 35.32 -22.74 -19.29
N GLU A 196 35.81 -23.95 -19.56
CA GLU A 196 35.10 -25.21 -19.32
C GLU A 196 34.92 -25.45 -17.82
N TRP A 197 35.99 -25.23 -17.04
CA TRP A 197 35.98 -25.28 -15.58
C TRP A 197 34.94 -24.32 -14.98
N LEU A 198 34.93 -23.06 -15.42
CA LEU A 198 33.93 -22.07 -14.95
C LEU A 198 32.50 -22.46 -15.36
N GLY A 199 32.33 -23.01 -16.57
CA GLY A 199 31.05 -23.55 -17.04
C GLY A 199 30.53 -24.67 -16.14
N PHE A 200 31.39 -25.62 -15.77
CA PHE A 200 31.08 -26.70 -14.83
C PHE A 200 30.70 -26.17 -13.44
N LEU A 201 31.43 -25.21 -12.89
CA LEU A 201 31.11 -24.60 -11.59
C LEU A 201 29.74 -23.89 -11.62
N ASN A 202 29.40 -23.20 -12.71
CA ASN A 202 28.08 -22.58 -12.87
C ASN A 202 26.95 -23.61 -12.92
N ILE A 203 27.19 -24.73 -13.61
CA ILE A 203 26.25 -25.85 -13.66
C ILE A 203 26.04 -26.43 -12.24
N LEU A 204 27.12 -26.59 -11.46
CA LEU A 204 27.10 -27.04 -10.07
C LEU A 204 26.33 -26.09 -9.14
N LYS A 205 26.57 -24.78 -9.26
CA LYS A 205 25.81 -23.75 -8.52
C LYS A 205 24.32 -23.80 -8.83
N LYS A 206 23.96 -24.07 -10.09
CA LYS A 206 22.55 -24.13 -10.53
C LYS A 206 21.83 -25.39 -10.03
N SER A 207 22.53 -26.52 -9.93
CA SER A 207 21.91 -27.78 -9.47
C SER A 207 21.74 -27.84 -7.95
N ARG A 208 22.69 -27.27 -7.18
CA ARG A 208 22.75 -27.38 -5.71
C ARG A 208 23.03 -26.01 -5.06
N SER A 209 22.12 -25.06 -5.27
CA SER A 209 22.32 -23.64 -4.92
C SER A 209 22.51 -23.30 -3.43
N LYS A 210 22.15 -24.19 -2.49
CA LYS A 210 22.34 -23.92 -1.05
C LYS A 210 23.71 -24.34 -0.51
N ALA A 211 24.32 -25.36 -1.12
CA ALA A 211 25.62 -25.89 -0.69
C ALA A 211 26.31 -26.60 -1.87
N PRO A 212 26.76 -25.89 -2.92
CA PRO A 212 27.27 -26.51 -4.14
C PRO A 212 28.31 -27.62 -3.90
N ILE A 213 29.22 -27.41 -2.93
CA ILE A 213 30.07 -28.44 -2.33
C ILE A 213 30.22 -28.22 -0.81
N ASN A 214 30.59 -29.27 -0.09
CA ASN A 214 30.81 -29.32 1.36
C ASN A 214 32.31 -29.30 1.74
N GLY A 215 33.21 -29.56 0.79
CA GLY A 215 34.65 -29.48 1.03
C GLY A 215 35.45 -29.77 -0.24
N LEU A 216 36.74 -29.44 -0.19
CA LEU A 216 37.67 -29.62 -1.30
C LEU A 216 38.83 -30.51 -0.88
N ILE A 217 39.06 -31.57 -1.64
CA ILE A 217 40.16 -32.50 -1.44
C ILE A 217 41.22 -32.19 -2.50
N VAL A 218 42.41 -31.81 -2.07
CA VAL A 218 43.55 -31.50 -2.94
C VAL A 218 44.53 -32.66 -2.84
N ILE A 219 44.67 -33.43 -3.91
CA ILE A 219 45.58 -34.58 -3.96
C ILE A 219 46.83 -34.21 -4.76
N VAL A 220 47.99 -34.42 -4.17
CA VAL A 220 49.29 -34.11 -4.77
C VAL A 220 50.19 -35.33 -4.63
N SER A 221 50.94 -35.67 -5.67
CA SER A 221 51.90 -36.78 -5.64
C SER A 221 53.17 -36.36 -4.91
N ILE A 222 53.59 -37.09 -3.87
CA ILE A 222 54.83 -36.79 -3.16
C ILE A 222 56.06 -37.00 -4.04
N ALA A 223 56.06 -38.08 -4.83
CA ALA A 223 57.15 -38.40 -5.75
C ALA A 223 57.36 -37.31 -6.79
N GLU A 224 56.28 -36.63 -7.19
CA GLU A 224 56.37 -35.53 -8.16
C GLU A 224 56.91 -34.25 -7.53
N LEU A 225 56.50 -33.94 -6.29
CA LEU A 225 57.04 -32.80 -5.56
C LEU A 225 58.55 -32.95 -5.30
N VAL A 226 59.01 -34.18 -5.15
CA VAL A 226 60.40 -34.55 -4.86
C VAL A 226 61.26 -34.60 -6.12
N SER A 227 60.79 -35.25 -7.19
CA SER A 227 61.53 -35.40 -8.46
C SER A 227 61.62 -34.10 -9.28
N GLN A 228 60.74 -33.12 -9.02
CA GLN A 228 60.73 -31.85 -9.74
C GLN A 228 61.51 -30.76 -8.99
N SER A 229 61.98 -29.75 -9.74
CA SER A 229 62.63 -28.59 -9.13
C SER A 229 61.68 -27.82 -8.19
N PRO A 230 62.20 -27.17 -7.13
CA PRO A 230 61.38 -26.39 -6.18
C PRO A 230 60.46 -25.36 -6.85
N ASP A 231 60.90 -24.76 -7.96
CA ASP A 231 60.11 -23.79 -8.72
C ASP A 231 58.85 -24.42 -9.34
N LYS A 232 58.94 -25.65 -9.84
CA LYS A 232 57.78 -26.37 -10.41
C LYS A 232 56.77 -26.71 -9.32
N SER A 233 57.22 -27.10 -8.13
CA SER A 233 56.36 -27.33 -6.96
C SER A 233 55.63 -26.06 -6.52
N ILE A 234 56.30 -24.90 -6.54
CA ILE A 234 55.67 -23.59 -6.28
C ILE A 234 54.65 -23.23 -7.38
N GLN A 235 54.98 -23.46 -8.65
CA GLN A 235 54.05 -23.22 -9.76
C GLN A 235 52.80 -24.09 -9.66
N LEU A 236 52.96 -25.37 -9.28
CA LEU A 236 51.85 -26.28 -9.05
C LEU A 236 50.94 -25.76 -7.93
N ALA A 237 51.51 -25.35 -6.79
CA ALA A 237 50.77 -24.75 -5.69
C ALA A 237 49.99 -23.50 -6.12
N LYS A 238 50.61 -22.60 -6.90
CA LYS A 238 49.96 -21.39 -7.43
C LYS A 238 48.80 -21.71 -8.38
N LYS A 239 48.93 -22.74 -9.22
CA LYS A 239 47.86 -23.18 -10.13
C LYS A 239 46.68 -23.75 -9.35
N LEU A 240 46.93 -24.61 -8.36
CA LEU A 240 45.89 -25.15 -7.47
C LEU A 240 45.23 -24.03 -6.66
N ARG A 241 45.99 -23.07 -6.15
CA ARG A 241 45.47 -21.88 -5.47
C ARG A 241 44.48 -21.11 -6.34
N ALA A 242 44.83 -20.87 -7.61
CA ALA A 242 43.95 -20.18 -8.55
C ALA A 242 42.64 -20.94 -8.76
N ARG A 243 42.66 -22.27 -8.81
CA ARG A 243 41.44 -23.09 -8.94
C ARG A 243 40.58 -23.07 -7.68
N ILE A 244 41.19 -23.04 -6.50
CA ILE A 244 40.48 -22.85 -5.23
C ILE A 244 39.79 -21.46 -5.22
N GLN A 245 40.48 -20.44 -5.74
CA GLN A 245 39.93 -19.10 -5.87
C GLN A 245 38.72 -19.07 -6.83
N ASP A 246 38.86 -19.65 -8.04
CA ASP A 246 37.78 -19.76 -9.03
C ASP A 246 36.53 -20.41 -8.42
N LEU A 247 36.73 -21.49 -7.66
CA LEU A 247 35.68 -22.23 -6.98
C LEU A 247 34.99 -21.35 -5.92
N THR A 248 35.77 -20.70 -5.07
CA THR A 248 35.26 -19.84 -3.99
C THR A 248 34.45 -18.67 -4.55
N GLU A 249 34.96 -18.00 -5.58
CA GLU A 249 34.30 -16.88 -6.25
C GLU A 249 33.00 -17.29 -6.95
N ARG A 250 33.04 -18.37 -7.74
CA ARG A 250 31.87 -18.78 -8.53
C ARG A 250 30.78 -19.40 -7.67
N LEU A 251 31.15 -20.27 -6.73
CA LEU A 251 30.19 -20.98 -5.89
C LEU A 251 29.68 -20.11 -4.72
N GLU A 252 30.37 -19.01 -4.38
CA GLU A 252 30.08 -18.12 -3.24
C GLU A 252 30.12 -18.88 -1.89
N VAL A 253 31.07 -19.81 -1.76
CA VAL A 253 31.23 -20.65 -0.57
C VAL A 253 32.69 -20.73 -0.16
N VAL A 254 32.98 -20.52 1.12
CA VAL A 254 34.28 -20.81 1.73
C VAL A 254 34.28 -22.28 2.15
N THR A 255 35.14 -23.09 1.52
CA THR A 255 35.16 -24.55 1.72
C THR A 255 36.43 -24.98 2.45
N PRO A 256 36.35 -25.95 3.39
CA PRO A 256 37.53 -26.55 4.00
C PRO A 256 38.35 -27.29 2.93
N VAL A 257 39.67 -27.10 2.99
CA VAL A 257 40.63 -27.73 2.06
C VAL A 257 41.41 -28.82 2.81
N TYR A 258 41.26 -30.06 2.35
CA TYR A 258 41.98 -31.24 2.84
C TYR A 258 43.13 -31.54 1.88
N LEU A 259 44.37 -31.43 2.33
CA LEU A 259 45.54 -31.70 1.51
C LEU A 259 45.98 -33.15 1.69
N ILE A 260 46.03 -33.93 0.61
CA ILE A 260 46.46 -35.32 0.63
C ILE A 260 47.73 -35.45 -0.20
N PHE A 261 48.81 -35.85 0.45
CA PHE A 261 50.04 -36.30 -0.19
C PHE A 261 49.89 -37.80 -0.49
N SER A 262 49.77 -38.10 -1.77
CA SER A 262 49.57 -39.43 -2.32
C SER A 262 50.89 -40.03 -2.80
N LYS A 263 50.87 -41.33 -3.13
CA LYS A 263 52.01 -42.10 -3.63
C LYS A 263 53.19 -42.18 -2.67
N MET A 264 52.91 -42.30 -1.37
CA MET A 264 53.94 -42.47 -0.35
C MET A 264 54.75 -43.75 -0.51
N ASP A 265 54.20 -44.76 -1.21
CA ASP A 265 54.87 -46.00 -1.60
C ASP A 265 56.10 -45.77 -2.50
N LEU A 266 56.15 -44.65 -3.21
CA LEU A 266 57.28 -44.27 -4.02
C LEU A 266 58.39 -43.60 -3.20
N ILE A 267 58.25 -43.46 -1.88
CA ILE A 267 59.33 -42.99 -1.01
C ILE A 267 60.06 -44.21 -0.43
N ALA A 268 61.39 -44.20 -0.54
CA ALA A 268 62.22 -45.30 -0.11
C ALA A 268 61.92 -45.77 1.32
N GLY A 269 61.62 -47.07 1.43
CA GLY A 269 61.34 -47.76 2.67
C GLY A 269 59.90 -47.72 3.17
N PHE A 270 58.97 -47.02 2.51
CA PHE A 270 57.58 -46.90 2.98
C PHE A 270 56.88 -48.26 3.08
N THR A 271 56.89 -49.04 1.99
CA THR A 271 56.18 -50.32 1.89
C THR A 271 56.68 -51.31 2.92
N GLU A 272 58.00 -51.50 3.05
CA GLU A 272 58.56 -52.46 4.00
C GLU A 272 58.46 -51.98 5.45
N PHE A 273 58.43 -50.66 5.69
CA PHE A 273 58.23 -50.11 7.04
C PHE A 273 56.85 -50.46 7.59
N PHE A 274 55.82 -50.39 6.75
CA PHE A 274 54.44 -50.66 7.15
C PHE A 274 53.96 -52.08 6.84
N ASP A 275 54.78 -52.95 6.26
CA ASP A 275 54.43 -54.34 5.90
C ASP A 275 53.87 -55.18 7.07
N CYS A 276 54.24 -54.86 8.31
CA CYS A 276 53.74 -55.54 9.51
C CYS A 276 52.41 -55.02 10.07
N TYR A 277 51.82 -54.00 9.46
CA TYR A 277 50.57 -53.45 9.93
C TYR A 277 49.43 -54.41 9.57
N SER A 278 48.47 -54.54 10.47
CA SER A 278 47.21 -55.22 10.21
C SER A 278 46.30 -54.37 9.32
N GLU A 279 45.29 -54.98 8.72
CA GLU A 279 44.28 -54.28 7.89
C GLU A 279 43.64 -53.10 8.65
N HIS A 280 43.39 -53.26 9.96
CA HIS A 280 42.84 -52.18 10.78
C HIS A 280 43.82 -51.01 10.94
N GLU A 281 45.12 -51.27 11.04
CA GLU A 281 46.16 -50.25 11.15
C GLU A 281 46.38 -49.53 9.81
N PHE A 282 46.31 -50.24 8.67
CA PHE A 282 46.30 -49.61 7.34
C PHE A 282 45.10 -48.71 7.11
N ASN A 283 43.96 -49.01 7.72
CA ASN A 283 42.76 -48.20 7.57
C ASN A 283 42.78 -46.89 8.36
N GLN A 284 43.70 -46.72 9.31
CA GLN A 284 43.80 -45.51 10.15
C GLN A 284 44.13 -44.26 9.32
N THR A 285 43.86 -43.08 9.88
CA THR A 285 44.26 -41.81 9.24
C THR A 285 45.68 -41.44 9.66
N TRP A 286 46.58 -41.27 8.69
CA TRP A 286 47.93 -40.77 8.95
C TRP A 286 48.07 -39.32 8.47
N GLY A 287 48.13 -38.38 9.42
CA GLY A 287 48.13 -36.95 9.15
C GLY A 287 47.69 -36.10 10.34
N ALA A 288 47.28 -34.86 10.07
CA ALA A 288 46.76 -33.94 11.08
C ALA A 288 45.49 -33.22 10.61
N THR A 289 44.46 -33.30 11.45
CA THR A 289 43.15 -32.67 11.26
C THR A 289 43.04 -31.44 12.17
N LEU A 290 42.94 -30.24 11.60
CA LEU A 290 43.05 -28.94 12.30
C LEU A 290 41.68 -28.31 12.56
N ALA A 291 41.47 -27.60 13.66
CA ALA A 291 40.19 -26.97 13.98
C ALA A 291 39.66 -26.09 12.82
N TYR A 292 38.36 -26.20 12.51
CA TYR A 292 37.75 -25.39 11.46
C TYR A 292 37.47 -23.98 11.95
N ASP A 293 38.31 -23.03 11.55
CA ASP A 293 38.11 -21.61 11.80
C ASP A 293 38.38 -20.79 10.51
N PRO A 294 37.32 -20.28 9.85
CA PRO A 294 37.45 -19.46 8.65
C PRO A 294 38.06 -18.08 8.89
N GLN A 295 38.12 -17.60 10.14
CA GLN A 295 38.67 -16.29 10.51
C GLN A 295 40.02 -16.39 11.24
N SER A 296 40.59 -17.60 11.34
CA SER A 296 41.84 -17.81 12.05
C SER A 296 42.99 -17.02 11.42
N SER A 297 43.71 -16.31 12.29
CA SER A 297 44.99 -15.65 12.00
C SER A 297 46.17 -16.61 12.08
N GLU A 298 45.95 -17.89 12.41
CA GLU A 298 47.04 -18.87 12.51
C GLU A 298 47.66 -19.14 11.14
N ASN A 299 48.99 -19.24 11.14
CA ASN A 299 49.77 -19.49 9.94
C ASN A 299 49.78 -21.00 9.63
N ALA A 300 49.24 -21.38 8.46
CA ALA A 300 49.17 -22.76 7.99
C ALA A 300 50.54 -23.47 8.01
N VAL A 301 51.62 -22.73 7.75
CA VAL A 301 53.00 -23.27 7.75
C VAL A 301 53.43 -23.68 9.16
N GLN A 302 53.11 -22.86 10.18
CA GLN A 302 53.46 -23.17 11.56
C GLN A 302 52.70 -24.40 12.08
N LEU A 303 51.39 -24.47 11.76
CA LEU A 303 50.56 -25.64 12.09
C LEU A 303 51.07 -26.91 11.41
N PHE A 304 51.47 -26.81 10.13
CA PHE A 304 52.10 -27.91 9.41
C PHE A 304 53.38 -28.37 10.11
N GLU A 305 54.35 -27.47 10.36
CA GLU A 305 55.64 -27.85 10.93
C GLU A 305 55.51 -28.49 12.32
N LYS A 306 54.60 -27.97 13.16
CA LYS A 306 54.29 -28.53 14.48
C LYS A 306 53.81 -29.98 14.36
N HIS A 307 52.77 -30.22 13.57
CA HIS A 307 52.18 -31.55 13.45
C HIS A 307 53.06 -32.52 12.67
N TYR A 308 53.81 -32.02 11.70
CA TYR A 308 54.77 -32.82 10.95
C TYR A 308 55.89 -33.38 11.84
N ASN A 309 56.42 -32.55 12.76
CA ASN A 309 57.40 -33.01 13.74
C ASN A 309 56.83 -34.11 14.65
N ILE A 310 55.58 -33.99 15.09
CA ILE A 310 54.89 -35.02 15.89
C ILE A 310 54.81 -36.35 15.11
N LEU A 311 54.44 -36.30 13.83
CA LEU A 311 54.39 -37.50 12.98
C LEU A 311 55.78 -38.11 12.80
N TYR A 312 56.81 -37.30 12.56
CA TYR A 312 58.19 -37.76 12.43
C TYR A 312 58.72 -38.41 13.73
N ASP A 313 58.49 -37.80 14.89
CA ASP A 313 58.87 -38.39 16.18
C ASP A 313 58.12 -39.70 16.45
N GLY A 314 56.86 -39.80 16.03
CA GLY A 314 56.09 -41.05 16.03
C GLY A 314 56.75 -42.14 15.20
N LEU A 315 57.13 -41.84 13.95
CA LEU A 315 57.84 -42.78 13.07
C LEU A 315 59.18 -43.24 13.66
N LYS A 316 59.92 -42.33 14.30
CA LYS A 316 61.18 -42.66 14.99
C LYS A 316 60.94 -43.65 16.13
N ASN A 317 59.90 -43.45 16.94
CA ASN A 317 59.54 -44.36 18.04
C ASN A 317 59.07 -45.73 17.52
N VAL A 318 58.29 -45.75 16.42
CA VAL A 318 57.86 -46.99 15.75
C VAL A 318 59.07 -47.73 15.18
N SER A 319 60.01 -47.03 14.55
CA SER A 319 61.29 -47.59 14.08
C SER A 319 62.08 -48.25 15.23
N HIS A 320 62.26 -47.55 16.35
CA HIS A 320 62.89 -48.13 17.56
C HIS A 320 62.15 -49.38 18.06
N THR A 321 60.83 -49.40 17.97
CA THR A 321 59.99 -50.55 18.36
C THR A 321 60.16 -51.73 17.41
N HIS A 322 60.24 -51.50 16.10
CA HIS A 322 60.51 -52.55 15.12
C HIS A 322 61.91 -53.15 15.31
N LEU A 323 62.91 -52.30 15.59
CA LEU A 323 64.28 -52.73 15.88
C LEU A 323 64.37 -53.53 17.19
N SER A 324 63.58 -53.18 18.22
CA SER A 324 63.59 -53.90 19.51
C SER A 324 62.79 -55.20 19.51
N ARG A 325 61.69 -55.28 18.74
CA ARG A 325 60.79 -56.46 18.69
C ARG A 325 61.24 -57.56 17.73
N ARG A 326 62.08 -57.28 16.72
CA ARG A 326 62.52 -58.28 15.74
C ARG A 326 63.85 -58.94 16.15
N HIS A 327 63.79 -60.20 16.59
CA HIS A 327 64.94 -61.10 16.75
C HIS A 327 65.32 -61.86 15.45
N SER A 328 64.84 -61.40 14.29
CA SER A 328 65.17 -62.00 12.99
C SER A 328 66.60 -61.63 12.58
N GLN A 329 67.34 -62.58 12.00
CA GLN A 329 68.69 -62.37 11.46
C GLN A 329 68.76 -61.36 10.30
N TYR A 330 67.62 -60.91 9.77
CA TYR A 330 67.53 -59.91 8.70
C TYR A 330 66.48 -58.83 9.01
N ILE A 331 66.95 -57.64 9.39
CA ILE A 331 66.13 -56.43 9.52
C ILE A 331 66.24 -55.66 8.20
N SER A 332 65.11 -55.39 7.54
CA SER A 332 65.11 -54.57 6.33
C SER A 332 65.66 -53.16 6.64
N PRO A 333 66.64 -52.64 5.86
CA PRO A 333 67.15 -51.28 6.00
C PRO A 333 66.05 -50.20 5.98
N SER A 334 64.92 -50.48 5.32
CA SER A 334 63.73 -49.63 5.24
C SER A 334 63.19 -49.16 6.59
N VAL A 335 63.37 -49.96 7.67
CA VAL A 335 62.96 -49.59 9.03
C VAL A 335 63.68 -48.31 9.52
N MET A 336 64.92 -48.10 9.08
CA MET A 336 65.70 -46.89 9.37
C MET A 336 65.64 -45.85 8.24
N THR A 337 65.59 -46.30 6.99
CA THR A 337 65.55 -45.41 5.80
C THR A 337 64.30 -44.55 5.78
N PHE A 338 63.12 -45.13 6.01
CA PHE A 338 61.86 -44.41 5.82
C PHE A 338 61.68 -43.20 6.75
N PRO A 339 61.94 -43.27 8.08
CA PRO A 339 61.87 -42.07 8.92
C PRO A 339 62.83 -40.96 8.46
N LEU A 340 64.04 -41.32 7.99
CA LEU A 340 65.03 -40.36 7.52
C LEU A 340 64.61 -39.69 6.21
N GLU A 341 64.03 -40.46 5.29
CA GLU A 341 63.47 -39.95 4.05
C GLU A 341 62.22 -39.13 4.31
N PHE A 342 61.33 -39.55 5.21
CA PHE A 342 60.21 -38.73 5.64
C PHE A 342 60.73 -37.37 6.11
N LYS A 343 61.67 -37.30 7.06
CA LYS A 343 62.28 -36.03 7.49
C LYS A 343 62.79 -35.14 6.35
N SER A 344 63.33 -35.74 5.28
CA SER A 344 63.88 -35.01 4.12
C SER A 344 62.80 -34.29 3.31
N LEU A 345 61.54 -34.76 3.36
CA LEU A 345 60.41 -34.16 2.64
C LEU A 345 59.94 -32.82 3.22
N LYS A 346 60.22 -32.57 4.50
CA LYS A 346 59.70 -31.39 5.24
C LYS A 346 59.91 -30.05 4.50
N PRO A 347 61.09 -29.71 3.97
CA PRO A 347 61.32 -28.42 3.31
C PRO A 347 60.50 -28.24 2.03
N VAL A 348 60.36 -29.28 1.21
CA VAL A 348 59.59 -29.26 -0.04
C VAL A 348 58.10 -29.09 0.27
N LEU A 349 57.58 -29.85 1.23
CA LEU A 349 56.19 -29.78 1.66
C LEU A 349 55.84 -28.42 2.29
N ARG A 350 56.75 -27.89 3.12
CA ARG A 350 56.62 -26.56 3.71
C ARG A 350 56.50 -25.47 2.64
N THR A 351 57.37 -25.50 1.63
CA THR A 351 57.36 -24.55 0.51
C THR A 351 56.06 -24.65 -0.28
N PHE A 352 55.60 -25.87 -0.57
CA PHE A 352 54.34 -26.11 -1.26
C PHE A 352 53.13 -25.57 -0.48
N ILE A 353 53.01 -25.91 0.81
CA ILE A 353 51.91 -25.44 1.68
C ILE A 353 51.95 -23.92 1.83
N SER A 354 53.14 -23.34 1.97
CA SER A 354 53.31 -21.89 2.05
C SER A 354 52.77 -21.19 0.79
N ALA A 355 53.04 -21.73 -0.39
CA ALA A 355 52.52 -21.17 -1.65
C ALA A 355 51.01 -21.41 -1.83
N LEU A 356 50.47 -22.53 -1.35
CA LEU A 356 49.04 -22.88 -1.48
C LEU A 356 48.12 -22.15 -0.49
N PHE A 357 48.62 -21.73 0.68
CA PHE A 357 47.82 -21.06 1.71
C PHE A 357 48.31 -19.63 2.02
N GLN A 358 49.12 -19.04 1.13
CA GLN A 358 49.61 -17.67 1.28
C GLN A 358 48.44 -16.67 1.39
N GLU A 359 48.58 -15.74 2.33
CA GLU A 359 47.67 -14.61 2.47
C GLU A 359 47.92 -13.59 1.35
N ASN A 360 46.85 -13.17 0.68
CA ASN A 360 46.89 -12.18 -0.39
C ASN A 360 45.66 -11.27 -0.26
N PRO A 361 45.82 -9.93 -0.17
CA PRO A 361 44.69 -9.00 -0.07
C PRO A 361 43.67 -9.10 -1.20
N TYR A 362 44.09 -9.62 -2.36
CA TYR A 362 43.25 -9.73 -3.56
C TYR A 362 42.66 -11.14 -3.77
N GLN A 363 42.91 -12.09 -2.87
CA GLN A 363 42.43 -13.48 -3.01
C GLN A 363 41.86 -14.00 -1.68
N PHE A 364 40.86 -14.89 -1.74
CA PHE A 364 40.30 -15.50 -0.54
C PHE A 364 41.30 -16.47 0.08
N LYS A 365 41.57 -16.37 1.39
CA LYS A 365 42.37 -17.35 2.15
C LYS A 365 41.61 -18.69 2.20
N PRO A 366 42.14 -19.82 1.69
CA PRO A 366 41.50 -21.11 1.83
C PRO A 366 41.62 -21.58 3.28
N VAL A 367 40.59 -22.26 3.76
CA VAL A 367 40.62 -22.81 5.12
C VAL A 367 41.43 -24.09 5.12
N PHE A 368 42.64 -24.03 5.71
CA PHE A 368 43.52 -25.19 5.85
C PHE A 368 42.96 -26.15 6.91
N ARG A 369 42.25 -27.19 6.48
CA ARG A 369 41.56 -28.13 7.36
C ARG A 369 42.45 -29.26 7.86
N GLY A 370 43.50 -29.59 7.11
CA GLY A 370 44.45 -30.62 7.50
C GLY A 370 45.30 -31.12 6.34
N PHE A 371 46.29 -31.94 6.67
CA PHE A 371 47.16 -32.61 5.70
C PHE A 371 47.33 -34.10 6.06
N TYR A 372 47.40 -34.95 5.04
CA TYR A 372 47.39 -36.41 5.20
C TYR A 372 48.34 -37.10 4.21
N PHE A 373 48.84 -38.26 4.58
CA PHE A 373 49.78 -39.06 3.78
C PHE A 373 49.15 -40.42 3.46
N THR A 374 49.11 -40.78 2.17
CA THR A 374 48.38 -41.96 1.68
C THR A 374 49.09 -42.63 0.50
N SER A 375 48.76 -43.89 0.26
CA SER A 375 49.12 -44.62 -0.98
C SER A 375 47.92 -45.47 -1.41
N ALA A 376 47.51 -45.35 -2.68
CA ALA A 376 46.35 -46.06 -3.20
C ALA A 376 46.72 -47.35 -3.96
N LEU A 377 47.79 -47.28 -4.74
CA LEU A 377 48.33 -48.37 -5.56
C LEU A 377 49.84 -48.37 -5.35
N GLN A 378 50.44 -49.54 -5.25
CA GLN A 378 51.89 -49.71 -5.11
C GLN A 378 52.51 -50.03 -6.48
N GLU A 379 52.55 -49.01 -7.35
CA GLU A 379 53.09 -49.12 -8.71
C GLU A 379 53.99 -47.90 -9.02
N GLY A 380 55.26 -48.15 -9.33
CA GLY A 380 56.20 -47.14 -9.82
C GLY A 380 57.64 -47.36 -9.39
N SER A 381 58.51 -46.42 -9.77
CA SER A 381 59.91 -46.36 -9.33
C SER A 381 60.02 -45.67 -7.97
N ILE A 382 60.78 -46.26 -7.07
CA ILE A 382 60.99 -45.73 -5.71
C ILE A 382 62.05 -44.62 -5.75
N GLU A 383 61.70 -43.46 -5.22
CA GLU A 383 62.51 -42.25 -5.06
C GLU A 383 63.22 -42.27 -3.69
N SER A 384 64.52 -41.93 -3.66
CA SER A 384 65.31 -41.84 -2.42
C SER A 384 66.21 -40.60 -2.42
N PRO A 385 65.64 -39.42 -2.14
CA PRO A 385 66.36 -38.14 -2.28
C PRO A 385 67.64 -38.06 -1.45
N LYS A 386 67.65 -38.63 -0.23
CA LYS A 386 68.86 -38.62 0.60
C LYS A 386 69.91 -39.60 0.10
N THR A 387 69.51 -40.77 -0.36
CA THR A 387 70.44 -41.74 -0.92
C THR A 387 71.06 -41.21 -2.20
N GLU A 388 70.30 -40.49 -3.03
CA GLU A 388 70.82 -39.79 -4.21
C GLU A 388 71.77 -38.66 -3.81
N GLN A 389 71.39 -37.81 -2.85
CA GLN A 389 72.26 -36.73 -2.37
C GLN A 389 73.59 -37.29 -1.81
N ILE A 390 73.55 -38.38 -1.03
CA ILE A 390 74.75 -39.04 -0.52
C ILE A 390 75.57 -39.66 -1.68
N ALA A 391 74.93 -40.28 -2.65
CA ALA A 391 75.63 -40.84 -3.81
C ALA A 391 76.33 -39.74 -4.63
N GLU A 392 75.71 -38.58 -4.78
CA GLU A 392 76.30 -37.40 -5.43
C GLU A 392 77.44 -36.80 -4.61
N ASP A 393 77.22 -36.51 -3.33
CA ASP A 393 78.20 -35.89 -2.42
C ASP A 393 79.47 -36.74 -2.27
N PHE A 394 79.35 -38.07 -2.33
CA PHE A 394 80.45 -39.01 -2.18
C PHE A 394 80.89 -39.68 -3.49
N HIS A 395 80.35 -39.27 -4.64
CA HIS A 395 80.66 -39.83 -5.98
C HIS A 395 80.58 -41.36 -6.06
N LEU A 396 79.54 -41.97 -5.48
CA LEU A 396 79.38 -43.42 -5.41
C LEU A 396 78.80 -43.98 -6.72
N ILE A 397 79.33 -45.11 -7.19
CA ILE A 397 78.81 -45.84 -8.37
C ILE A 397 77.66 -46.74 -7.91
N ARG A 398 76.47 -46.55 -8.49
CA ARG A 398 75.28 -47.37 -8.20
C ARG A 398 75.44 -48.75 -8.82
N SER A 399 75.44 -49.80 -8.00
CA SER A 399 75.42 -51.19 -8.44
C SER A 399 73.97 -51.59 -8.78
N GLU A 400 73.73 -52.16 -9.96
CA GLU A 400 72.39 -52.64 -10.36
C GLU A 400 72.03 -53.99 -9.70
N ASP A 401 73.04 -54.77 -9.32
CA ASP A 401 72.87 -56.06 -8.63
C ASP A 401 73.10 -55.90 -7.12
N ALA A 402 72.02 -55.92 -6.33
CA ALA A 402 72.13 -56.09 -4.89
C ALA A 402 70.98 -56.95 -4.36
N GLU A 403 71.27 -58.22 -4.04
CA GLU A 403 70.44 -59.12 -3.22
C GLU A 403 70.07 -58.52 -1.84
N PHE A 404 70.70 -57.39 -1.46
CA PHE A 404 70.53 -56.69 -0.19
C PHE A 404 70.23 -55.18 -0.35
N GLY A 405 69.88 -54.71 -1.56
CA GLY A 405 69.56 -53.31 -1.85
C GLY A 405 68.12 -52.92 -1.49
N LEU A 406 67.84 -51.61 -1.42
CA LEU A 406 66.46 -51.11 -1.37
C LEU A 406 65.74 -51.52 -2.67
N PRO A 407 64.51 -52.05 -2.60
CA PRO A 407 63.77 -52.40 -3.80
C PRO A 407 63.60 -51.17 -4.71
N THR A 408 63.82 -51.35 -6.00
CA THR A 408 63.71 -50.28 -7.02
C THR A 408 62.30 -50.18 -7.62
N ARG A 409 61.43 -51.16 -7.34
CA ARG A 409 60.02 -51.21 -7.74
C ARG A 409 59.17 -51.63 -6.55
N SER A 410 58.03 -50.96 -6.37
CA SER A 410 57.03 -51.35 -5.37
C SER A 410 56.32 -52.64 -5.80
N ILE A 411 56.06 -53.54 -4.84
CA ILE A 411 55.34 -54.80 -5.05
C ILE A 411 53.83 -54.51 -4.96
N SER A 412 53.06 -54.94 -5.96
CA SER A 412 51.62 -54.71 -6.03
C SER A 412 50.87 -55.45 -4.92
N GLN A 413 50.34 -54.72 -3.95
CA GLN A 413 49.35 -55.21 -2.99
C GLN A 413 47.98 -54.56 -3.31
N ASP A 414 46.88 -55.28 -3.08
CA ASP A 414 45.52 -54.83 -3.47
C ASP A 414 44.83 -53.98 -2.38
N HIS A 415 45.61 -53.32 -1.52
CA HIS A 415 45.06 -52.50 -0.43
C HIS A 415 45.66 -51.08 -0.37
N GLY A 416 44.78 -50.10 -0.10
CA GLY A 416 45.18 -48.71 0.10
C GLY A 416 45.71 -48.46 1.52
N TYR A 417 46.80 -47.70 1.63
CA TYR A 417 47.37 -47.24 2.90
C TYR A 417 46.73 -45.91 3.32
N PHE A 418 46.18 -45.90 4.54
CA PHE A 418 45.68 -44.74 5.27
C PHE A 418 44.53 -43.96 4.62
N LEU A 419 43.76 -44.61 3.72
CA LEU A 419 42.67 -43.98 2.96
C LEU A 419 41.30 -44.15 3.61
N LYS A 420 40.98 -45.34 4.15
CA LYS A 420 39.61 -45.68 4.57
C LYS A 420 39.04 -44.74 5.63
N ASN A 421 39.70 -44.62 6.79
CA ASN A 421 39.19 -43.75 7.86
C ASN A 421 39.37 -42.27 7.53
N LEU A 422 40.32 -41.91 6.65
CA LEU A 422 40.45 -40.53 6.18
C LEU A 422 39.17 -40.07 5.49
N PHE A 423 38.64 -40.86 4.55
CA PHE A 423 37.40 -40.52 3.86
C PHE A 423 36.17 -40.68 4.75
N SER A 424 36.00 -41.81 5.42
CA SER A 424 34.78 -42.13 6.18
C SER A 424 34.69 -41.38 7.51
N GLU A 425 35.80 -41.17 8.22
CA GLU A 425 35.80 -40.62 9.58
C GLU A 425 36.23 -39.16 9.69
N VAL A 426 36.99 -38.65 8.73
CA VAL A 426 37.46 -37.26 8.77
C VAL A 426 36.73 -36.42 7.74
N ILE A 427 36.90 -36.73 6.45
CA ILE A 427 36.40 -35.89 5.37
C ILE A 427 34.87 -35.88 5.34
N LEU A 428 34.21 -37.03 5.26
CA LEU A 428 32.74 -37.10 5.12
C LEU A 428 31.97 -36.76 6.41
N LYS A 429 32.58 -36.95 7.60
CA LYS A 429 31.96 -36.54 8.88
C LYS A 429 31.83 -35.01 9.01
N ASP A 430 32.64 -34.25 8.28
CA ASP A 430 32.61 -32.78 8.26
C ASP A 430 31.44 -32.16 7.45
N LYS A 431 30.39 -32.93 7.14
CA LYS A 431 29.26 -32.53 6.29
C LYS A 431 28.57 -31.20 6.64
N ASN A 432 28.65 -30.75 7.90
CA ASN A 432 27.98 -29.55 8.40
C ASN A 432 28.88 -28.31 8.54
N LEU A 433 30.17 -28.39 8.18
CA LEU A 433 31.10 -27.27 8.36
C LEU A 433 30.83 -26.09 7.41
N VAL A 434 30.30 -26.37 6.23
CA VAL A 434 30.00 -25.34 5.22
C VAL A 434 28.64 -24.71 5.48
N LYS A 435 28.64 -23.43 5.88
CA LYS A 435 27.44 -22.58 5.96
C LYS A 435 27.44 -21.60 4.78
N GLN A 436 26.32 -21.50 4.07
CA GLN A 436 26.13 -20.50 3.04
C GLN A 436 26.28 -19.10 3.64
N GLN A 437 27.28 -18.31 3.22
CA GLN A 437 27.34 -16.90 3.55
C GLN A 437 26.20 -16.18 2.81
N ILE A 438 25.04 -16.08 3.46
CA ILE A 438 23.93 -15.28 2.96
C ILE A 438 24.37 -13.82 3.04
N ASN A 439 24.56 -13.19 1.88
CA ASN A 439 24.94 -11.78 1.75
C ASN A 439 24.20 -10.90 2.79
N PRO A 440 24.91 -10.21 3.69
CA PRO A 440 24.31 -9.45 4.80
C PRO A 440 23.35 -8.36 4.31
N LEU A 441 23.56 -7.83 3.10
CA LEU A 441 22.69 -6.84 2.48
C LEU A 441 21.28 -7.38 2.22
N ARG A 442 21.15 -8.63 1.74
CA ARG A 442 19.83 -9.25 1.50
C ARG A 442 19.09 -9.56 2.79
N LYS A 443 19.81 -9.90 3.87
CA LYS A 443 19.22 -10.09 5.20
C LYS A 443 18.71 -8.75 5.76
N ARG A 444 19.50 -7.68 5.63
CA ARG A 444 19.13 -6.32 6.06
C ARG A 444 17.94 -5.77 5.27
N GLN A 445 17.91 -5.96 3.95
CA GLN A 445 16.77 -5.55 3.11
C GLN A 445 15.47 -6.27 3.48
N ARG A 446 15.51 -7.59 3.74
CA ARG A 446 14.34 -8.33 4.22
C ARG A 446 13.86 -7.86 5.59
N PHE A 447 14.79 -7.53 6.48
CA PHE A 447 14.48 -7.03 7.81
C PHE A 447 13.91 -5.60 7.80
N ILE A 448 14.48 -4.71 6.98
CA ILE A 448 13.94 -3.35 6.75
C ILE A 448 12.56 -3.43 6.10
N GLY A 449 12.37 -4.31 5.10
CA GLY A 449 11.05 -4.54 4.51
C GLY A 449 10.03 -5.05 5.52
N PHE A 450 10.43 -5.93 6.43
CA PHE A 450 9.57 -6.41 7.52
C PHE A 450 9.18 -5.29 8.49
N ILE A 451 10.15 -4.50 8.97
CA ILE A 451 9.90 -3.35 9.87
C ILE A 451 9.01 -2.32 9.18
N GLY A 452 9.30 -2.00 7.91
CA GLY A 452 8.52 -1.03 7.14
C GLY A 452 7.05 -1.45 7.00
N THR A 453 6.80 -2.74 6.72
CA THR A 453 5.44 -3.28 6.61
C THR A 453 4.72 -3.27 7.98
N LEU A 454 5.42 -3.62 9.05
CA LEU A 454 4.85 -3.64 10.40
C LEU A 454 4.48 -2.22 10.86
N LEU A 455 5.33 -1.23 10.57
CA LEU A 455 5.03 0.18 10.82
C LEU A 455 3.83 0.68 10.03
N THR A 456 3.70 0.30 8.75
CA THR A 456 2.54 0.73 7.93
C THR A 456 1.24 0.15 8.48
N VAL A 457 1.23 -1.14 8.84
CA VAL A 457 0.06 -1.77 9.46
C VAL A 457 -0.30 -1.11 10.79
N ALA A 458 0.70 -0.80 11.63
CA ALA A 458 0.47 -0.12 12.91
C ALA A 458 -0.12 1.28 12.73
N ILE A 459 0.34 2.05 11.74
CA ILE A 459 -0.20 3.39 11.41
C ILE A 459 -1.66 3.28 10.96
N VAL A 460 -1.97 2.35 10.05
CA VAL A 460 -3.35 2.17 9.55
C VAL A 460 -4.30 1.79 10.69
N LEU A 461 -3.90 0.84 11.55
CA LEU A 461 -4.70 0.44 12.71
C LEU A 461 -4.88 1.60 13.69
N SER A 462 -3.86 2.43 13.90
CA SER A 462 -3.94 3.58 14.79
C SER A 462 -4.92 4.64 14.27
N LEU A 463 -4.89 4.92 12.97
CA LEU A 463 -5.84 5.85 12.32
C LEU A 463 -7.28 5.33 12.39
N TRP A 464 -7.49 4.03 12.23
CA TRP A 464 -8.80 3.40 12.37
C TRP A 464 -9.35 3.46 13.80
N ILE A 465 -8.52 3.14 14.80
CA ILE A 465 -8.92 3.24 16.22
C ILE A 465 -9.27 4.69 16.58
N TRP A 466 -8.49 5.65 16.08
CA TRP A 466 -8.77 7.07 16.26
C TRP A 466 -10.12 7.45 15.63
N SER A 467 -10.39 7.04 14.38
CA SER A 467 -11.67 7.32 13.73
C SER A 467 -12.86 6.67 14.42
N TYR A 468 -12.72 5.42 14.86
CA TYR A 468 -13.77 4.70 15.59
C TYR A 468 -14.14 5.39 16.90
N ARG A 469 -13.15 5.80 17.70
CA ARG A 469 -13.40 6.50 18.98
C ARG A 469 -14.13 7.83 18.78
N ASN A 470 -13.72 8.60 17.77
CA ASN A 470 -14.38 9.88 17.48
C ASN A 470 -15.81 9.70 16.96
N ASN A 471 -16.08 8.71 16.10
CA ASN A 471 -17.44 8.39 15.66
C ASN A 471 -18.34 7.92 16.81
N GLN A 472 -17.80 7.12 17.74
CA GLN A 472 -18.52 6.73 18.96
C GLN A 472 -18.81 7.93 19.87
N GLN A 473 -17.87 8.86 19.98
CA GLN A 473 -18.08 10.09 20.74
C GLN A 473 -19.19 10.94 20.14
N LEU A 474 -19.17 11.17 18.81
CA LEU A 474 -20.22 11.89 18.09
C LEU A 474 -21.61 11.27 18.32
N MET A 475 -21.70 9.94 18.25
CA MET A 475 -22.94 9.21 18.58
C MET A 475 -23.39 9.47 20.02
N SER A 476 -22.47 9.43 20.97
CA SER A 476 -22.81 9.66 22.38
C SER A 476 -23.26 11.09 22.66
N GLU A 477 -22.68 12.07 21.99
CA GLU A 477 -23.05 13.49 22.10
C GLU A 477 -24.48 13.69 21.60
N ILE A 478 -24.78 13.22 20.38
CA ILE A 478 -26.14 13.27 19.79
C ILE A 478 -27.15 12.52 20.67
N GLN A 479 -26.81 11.33 21.17
CA GLN A 479 -27.70 10.57 22.05
C GLN A 479 -27.98 11.32 23.36
N THR A 480 -26.99 11.99 23.92
CA THR A 480 -27.13 12.76 25.17
C THR A 480 -28.04 13.95 24.97
N ASP A 481 -27.91 14.66 23.85
CA ASP A 481 -28.74 15.82 23.54
C ASP A 481 -30.17 15.40 23.14
N LEU A 482 -30.35 14.28 22.44
CA LEU A 482 -31.67 13.67 22.23
C LEU A 482 -32.34 13.26 23.54
N ASN A 483 -31.58 12.72 24.50
CA ASN A 483 -32.12 12.42 25.82
C ASN A 483 -32.57 13.69 26.57
N LYS A 484 -31.84 14.81 26.42
CA LYS A 484 -32.28 16.11 26.94
C LYS A 484 -33.59 16.56 26.29
N VAL A 485 -33.73 16.41 24.98
CA VAL A 485 -34.99 16.71 24.26
C VAL A 485 -36.15 15.87 24.80
N VAL A 486 -35.94 14.58 25.04
CA VAL A 486 -36.97 13.70 25.63
C VAL A 486 -37.34 14.12 27.05
N GLN A 487 -36.35 14.48 27.89
CA GLN A 487 -36.60 14.96 29.25
C GLN A 487 -37.35 16.29 29.28
N LEU A 488 -36.97 17.22 28.40
CA LEU A 488 -37.64 18.51 28.20
C LEU A 488 -39.12 18.29 27.80
N HIS A 489 -39.38 17.38 26.85
CA HIS A 489 -40.75 17.01 26.50
C HIS A 489 -41.54 16.35 27.63
N GLN A 490 -40.90 15.59 28.52
CA GLN A 490 -41.59 14.99 29.67
C GLN A 490 -41.96 16.01 30.76
N GLN A 491 -41.15 17.05 30.95
CA GLN A 491 -41.36 18.05 31.99
C GLN A 491 -42.33 19.16 31.55
N SER A 492 -42.16 19.64 30.31
CA SER A 492 -42.88 20.83 29.79
C SER A 492 -43.32 20.65 28.33
N GLY A 493 -43.67 19.43 27.91
CA GLY A 493 -43.94 19.10 26.51
C GLY A 493 -45.11 19.85 25.85
N HIS A 494 -45.93 20.56 26.61
CA HIS A 494 -47.01 21.42 26.11
C HIS A 494 -46.61 22.89 25.96
N GLU A 495 -45.44 23.29 26.47
CA GLU A 495 -44.98 24.68 26.37
C GLU A 495 -44.26 24.90 25.03
N LEU A 496 -44.64 25.96 24.32
CA LEU A 496 -44.07 26.31 23.03
C LEU A 496 -42.55 26.52 23.11
N SER A 497 -42.06 27.08 24.22
CA SER A 497 -40.62 27.31 24.46
C SER A 497 -39.80 26.04 24.33
N THR A 498 -40.24 25.00 25.04
CA THR A 498 -39.60 23.70 25.10
C THR A 498 -39.64 22.99 23.75
N GLN A 499 -40.75 23.14 23.02
CA GLN A 499 -40.92 22.60 21.68
C GLN A 499 -40.00 23.29 20.65
N LEU A 500 -39.89 24.61 20.68
CA LEU A 500 -38.95 25.35 19.81
C LEU A 500 -37.50 24.98 20.15
N ASP A 501 -37.16 24.89 21.44
CA ASP A 501 -35.81 24.49 21.88
C ASP A 501 -35.44 23.08 21.44
N SER A 502 -36.39 22.14 21.51
CA SER A 502 -36.16 20.77 21.04
C SER A 502 -35.83 20.72 19.56
N LEU A 503 -36.52 21.52 18.74
CA LEU A 503 -36.27 21.59 17.30
C LEU A 503 -34.97 22.33 16.98
N LEU A 504 -34.61 23.33 17.76
CA LEU A 504 -33.33 24.04 17.59
C LEU A 504 -32.14 23.13 17.88
N ILE A 505 -32.23 22.27 18.90
CA ILE A 505 -31.20 21.25 19.18
C ILE A 505 -31.07 20.28 18.00
N LEU A 506 -32.20 19.78 17.47
CA LEU A 506 -32.20 18.91 16.30
C LEU A 506 -31.62 19.60 15.06
N GLN A 507 -31.98 20.87 14.84
CA GLN A 507 -31.46 21.70 13.77
C GLN A 507 -29.94 21.89 13.87
N ASP A 508 -29.40 22.16 15.07
CA ASP A 508 -27.96 22.37 15.26
C ASP A 508 -27.17 21.12 14.86
N HIS A 509 -27.60 19.93 15.28
CA HIS A 509 -26.99 18.67 14.85
C HIS A 509 -27.15 18.41 13.35
N LEU A 510 -28.30 18.71 12.77
CA LEU A 510 -28.50 18.56 11.33
C LEU A 510 -27.58 19.50 10.54
N GLN A 511 -27.45 20.76 10.95
CA GLN A 511 -26.53 21.72 10.34
C GLN A 511 -25.06 21.29 10.51
N GLN A 512 -24.69 20.74 11.67
CA GLN A 512 -23.37 20.17 11.91
C GLN A 512 -23.08 18.99 10.97
N LEU A 513 -24.07 18.11 10.75
CA LEU A 513 -23.96 16.97 9.84
C LEU A 513 -23.92 17.43 8.36
N ASP A 514 -24.70 18.45 7.99
CA ASP A 514 -24.66 19.08 6.65
C ASP A 514 -23.26 19.66 6.34
N GLN A 515 -22.61 20.28 7.34
CA GLN A 515 -21.23 20.75 7.22
C GLN A 515 -20.24 19.60 7.03
N TYR A 516 -20.45 18.47 7.71
CA TYR A 516 -19.60 17.30 7.57
C TYR A 516 -19.74 16.60 6.20
N GLU A 517 -20.89 16.71 5.56
CA GLU A 517 -21.10 16.22 4.19
C GLU A 517 -20.28 17.05 3.17
N GLN A 518 -20.17 18.36 3.37
CA GLN A 518 -19.35 19.23 2.52
C GLN A 518 -17.86 19.08 2.79
N GLN A 519 -17.47 19.00 4.07
CA GLN A 519 -16.07 18.89 4.48
C GLN A 519 -15.90 17.93 5.65
N LEU A 520 -15.74 16.64 5.32
CA LEU A 520 -15.59 15.59 6.32
C LEU A 520 -14.26 15.74 7.10
N PRO A 521 -14.30 15.99 8.43
CA PRO A 521 -13.10 16.03 9.24
C PRO A 521 -12.38 14.67 9.23
N TYR A 522 -11.04 14.66 9.11
CA TYR A 522 -10.25 13.42 9.08
C TYR A 522 -10.53 12.50 10.27
N LYS A 523 -10.86 13.08 11.44
CA LYS A 523 -11.22 12.35 12.67
C LYS A 523 -12.44 11.45 12.55
N TYR A 524 -13.32 11.69 11.59
CA TYR A 524 -14.49 10.84 11.36
C TYR A 524 -14.36 10.00 10.08
N SER A 525 -13.28 10.19 9.32
CA SER A 525 -13.06 9.59 8.00
C SER A 525 -12.62 8.12 8.04
N PHE A 526 -11.97 7.64 6.98
CA PHE A 526 -11.47 6.26 6.83
C PHE A 526 -12.56 5.17 6.72
N GLY A 527 -13.76 5.54 6.22
CA GLY A 527 -14.84 4.60 5.91
C GLY A 527 -15.68 4.14 7.13
N LEU A 528 -15.49 4.78 8.29
CA LEU A 528 -16.23 4.49 9.52
C LEU A 528 -17.28 5.56 9.87
N TYR A 529 -17.46 6.57 9.02
CA TYR A 529 -18.42 7.64 9.25
C TYR A 529 -19.86 7.13 9.24
N GLN A 530 -20.62 7.44 10.29
CA GLN A 530 -22.04 7.05 10.44
C GLN A 530 -23.00 8.24 10.33
N GLY A 531 -22.49 9.47 10.13
CA GLY A 531 -23.30 10.69 10.13
C GLY A 531 -24.44 10.68 9.12
N ASP A 532 -24.27 10.09 7.94
CA ASP A 532 -25.32 10.05 6.90
C ASP A 532 -26.58 9.30 7.36
N GLN A 533 -26.41 8.20 8.11
CA GLN A 533 -27.53 7.42 8.62
C GLN A 533 -28.25 8.17 9.74
N ILE A 534 -27.47 8.80 10.62
CA ILE A 534 -27.97 9.61 11.74
C ILE A 534 -28.74 10.82 11.19
N ARG A 535 -28.17 11.52 10.20
CA ARG A 535 -28.76 12.67 9.53
C ARG A 535 -30.14 12.34 8.99
N LYS A 536 -30.30 11.22 8.27
CA LYS A 536 -31.61 10.79 7.75
C LYS A 536 -32.66 10.56 8.84
N GLN A 537 -32.26 9.95 9.95
CA GLN A 537 -33.16 9.71 11.08
C GLN A 537 -33.55 11.02 11.78
N LEU A 538 -32.57 11.89 12.05
CA LEU A 538 -32.78 13.21 12.64
C LEU A 538 -33.63 14.11 11.76
N GLU A 539 -33.39 14.11 10.44
CA GLU A 539 -34.15 14.90 9.46
C GLU A 539 -35.63 14.50 9.49
N THR A 540 -35.92 13.21 9.58
CA THR A 540 -37.30 12.70 9.65
C THR A 540 -38.02 13.20 10.90
N GLU A 541 -37.37 13.16 12.06
CA GLU A 541 -37.98 13.64 13.32
C GLU A 541 -38.09 15.16 13.36
N TYR A 542 -37.09 15.90 12.86
CA TYR A 542 -37.13 17.35 12.74
C TYR A 542 -38.28 17.82 11.83
N LEU A 543 -38.44 17.20 10.65
CA LEU A 543 -39.49 17.55 9.70
C LEU A 543 -40.89 17.24 10.24
N LYS A 544 -41.08 16.17 11.03
CA LYS A 544 -42.34 15.93 11.75
C LYS A 544 -42.65 17.05 12.74
N GLY A 545 -41.65 17.55 13.46
CA GLY A 545 -41.81 18.68 14.36
C GLY A 545 -42.18 19.98 13.62
N ILE A 546 -41.53 20.25 12.48
CA ILE A 546 -41.88 21.37 11.60
C ILE A 546 -43.30 21.23 11.06
N GLU A 547 -43.73 20.02 10.70
CA GLU A 547 -45.10 19.76 10.26
C GLU A 547 -46.12 20.17 11.33
N LEU A 548 -45.93 19.71 12.57
CA LEU A 548 -46.88 19.91 13.67
C LEU A 548 -46.87 21.34 14.22
N LEU A 549 -45.70 21.98 14.31
CA LEU A 549 -45.55 23.27 15.00
C LEU A 549 -45.56 24.47 14.07
N VAL A 550 -45.15 24.29 12.81
CA VAL A 550 -45.04 25.39 11.85
C VAL A 550 -46.11 25.24 10.78
N LEU A 551 -46.10 24.15 10.03
CA LEU A 551 -46.88 24.04 8.79
C LEU A 551 -48.38 23.84 9.05
N GLN A 552 -48.77 22.97 9.98
CA GLN A 552 -50.19 22.71 10.30
C GLN A 552 -50.89 23.96 10.89
N PRO A 553 -50.34 24.65 11.91
CA PRO A 553 -50.95 25.89 12.41
C PRO A 553 -51.05 26.97 11.34
N THR A 554 -50.02 27.10 10.51
CA THR A 554 -50.03 28.04 9.39
C THR A 554 -51.15 27.70 8.40
N GLN A 555 -51.29 26.43 8.02
CA GLN A 555 -52.34 25.99 7.11
C GLN A 555 -53.73 26.23 7.69
N GLN A 556 -53.92 25.99 8.99
CA GLN A 556 -55.18 26.25 9.69
C GLN A 556 -55.53 27.75 9.71
N ASN A 557 -54.57 28.61 10.02
CA ASN A 557 -54.76 30.06 9.99
C ASN A 557 -55.06 30.57 8.57
N ILE A 558 -54.38 30.04 7.56
CA ILE A 558 -54.70 30.34 6.17
C ILE A 558 -56.12 29.86 5.84
N ALA A 559 -56.52 28.67 6.29
CA ALA A 559 -57.87 28.14 6.04
C ALA A 559 -58.95 29.04 6.66
N GLN A 560 -58.76 29.49 7.90
CA GLN A 560 -59.66 30.42 8.58
C GLN A 560 -59.75 31.76 7.82
N TYR A 561 -58.62 32.30 7.41
CA TYR A 561 -58.55 33.52 6.59
C TYR A 561 -59.30 33.35 5.26
N LEU A 562 -59.10 32.22 4.57
CA LEU A 562 -59.79 31.91 3.31
C LEU A 562 -61.32 31.75 3.49
N GLN A 563 -61.78 31.23 4.64
CA GLN A 563 -63.20 31.15 4.98
C GLN A 563 -63.82 32.54 5.19
N GLN A 564 -63.08 33.46 5.80
CA GLN A 564 -63.52 34.84 6.05
C GLN A 564 -63.64 35.68 4.77
N LEU A 565 -62.92 35.33 3.69
CA LEU A 565 -63.00 36.02 2.39
C LEU A 565 -64.43 36.13 1.85
N LYS A 566 -65.28 35.13 2.11
CA LYS A 566 -66.69 35.13 1.69
C LYS A 566 -67.47 36.32 2.24
N LEU A 567 -67.14 36.78 3.45
CA LEU A 567 -67.82 37.91 4.10
C LEU A 567 -67.39 39.26 3.50
N ASN A 568 -66.21 39.34 2.89
CA ASN A 568 -65.58 40.57 2.41
C ASN A 568 -65.51 40.70 0.88
N GLU A 569 -66.25 39.87 0.13
CA GLU A 569 -66.22 39.81 -1.34
C GLU A 569 -66.42 41.18 -2.02
N ALA A 570 -67.35 42.00 -1.51
CA ALA A 570 -67.64 43.33 -2.05
C ALA A 570 -66.45 44.30 -1.90
N HIS A 571 -65.74 44.25 -0.76
CA HIS A 571 -64.56 45.06 -0.51
C HIS A 571 -63.36 44.60 -1.35
N LEU A 572 -63.20 43.28 -1.52
CA LEU A 572 -62.17 42.71 -2.38
C LEU A 572 -62.36 43.13 -3.84
N LYS A 573 -63.59 43.16 -4.35
CA LYS A 573 -63.88 43.63 -5.72
C LYS A 573 -63.56 45.11 -5.90
N ALA A 574 -63.89 45.96 -4.92
CA ALA A 574 -63.57 47.38 -4.96
C ALA A 574 -62.05 47.62 -4.95
N ASN A 575 -61.31 46.90 -4.11
CA ASN A 575 -59.87 47.03 -3.95
C ASN A 575 -59.06 46.35 -5.06
N TYR A 576 -59.64 45.42 -5.82
CA TYR A 576 -59.00 44.83 -7.00
C TYR A 576 -58.91 45.82 -8.16
N ILE A 577 -59.97 46.63 -8.35
CA ILE A 577 -60.07 47.64 -9.42
C ILE A 577 -59.28 48.89 -9.04
N ASN A 578 -59.39 49.31 -7.77
CA ASN A 578 -58.67 50.43 -7.22
C ASN A 578 -57.74 49.91 -6.13
N VAL A 579 -56.56 49.40 -6.50
CA VAL A 579 -55.55 48.97 -5.51
C VAL A 579 -55.22 50.18 -4.63
N PRO A 580 -55.74 50.26 -3.37
CA PRO A 580 -55.37 51.34 -2.50
C PRO A 580 -53.98 50.99 -2.03
N VAL A 581 -52.97 51.75 -2.43
CA VAL A 581 -51.67 51.70 -1.77
C VAL A 581 -51.94 52.18 -0.35
N GLN A 582 -52.09 51.24 0.60
CA GLN A 582 -52.25 51.58 2.01
C GLN A 582 -51.07 52.45 2.43
N GLN A 583 -51.35 53.72 2.65
CA GLN A 583 -50.44 54.70 3.21
C GLN A 583 -50.33 54.45 4.71
N THR A 584 -49.57 53.43 5.12
CA THR A 584 -49.14 53.31 6.51
C THR A 584 -47.66 53.65 6.60
N VAL A 585 -47.40 54.94 6.85
CA VAL A 585 -46.13 55.39 7.42
C VAL A 585 -46.07 54.83 8.85
N GLN A 586 -45.53 53.62 9.01
CA GLN A 586 -44.98 53.18 10.29
C GLN A 586 -43.50 52.87 10.09
N VAL A 587 -42.67 53.70 10.72
CA VAL A 587 -41.22 53.63 10.74
C VAL A 587 -40.82 52.52 11.72
N GLN A 588 -41.05 51.27 11.33
CA GLN A 588 -40.43 50.05 11.86
C GLN A 588 -40.83 48.94 10.90
N GLN A 589 -39.87 48.10 10.51
CA GLN A 589 -40.09 46.94 9.64
C GLN A 589 -40.96 45.88 10.36
N VAL A 590 -42.22 46.20 10.62
CA VAL A 590 -43.20 45.23 11.10
C VAL A 590 -43.77 44.56 9.86
N ILE A 591 -43.46 43.26 9.72
CA ILE A 591 -44.16 42.37 8.77
C ILE A 591 -45.66 42.51 9.09
N SER A 592 -46.41 43.15 8.20
CA SER A 592 -47.83 43.44 8.41
C SER A 592 -48.68 42.18 8.27
N GLU A 593 -49.69 42.06 9.13
CA GLU A 593 -50.68 40.98 9.06
C GLU A 593 -51.43 41.02 7.71
N PRO A 594 -51.79 39.86 7.13
CA PRO A 594 -52.51 39.79 5.86
C PRO A 594 -53.85 40.54 5.97
N SER A 595 -54.15 41.43 5.03
CA SER A 595 -55.41 42.16 5.04
C SER A 595 -56.52 41.32 4.39
N GLU A 596 -57.67 41.15 5.07
CA GLU A 596 -58.85 40.47 4.51
C GLU A 596 -59.52 41.26 3.37
N GLN A 597 -59.13 42.51 3.17
CA GLN A 597 -59.66 43.39 2.14
C GLN A 597 -58.73 43.51 0.93
N ASN A 598 -57.54 42.92 0.97
CA ASN A 598 -56.56 42.96 -0.09
C ASN A 598 -56.65 41.69 -0.96
N PRO A 599 -57.03 41.80 -2.25
CA PRO A 599 -57.12 40.65 -3.15
C PRO A 599 -55.79 39.91 -3.35
N GLN A 600 -54.66 40.60 -3.19
CA GLN A 600 -53.34 39.99 -3.32
C GLN A 600 -53.01 39.08 -2.13
N ASP A 601 -53.35 39.50 -0.91
CA ASP A 601 -53.15 38.68 0.28
C ASP A 601 -54.05 37.44 0.22
N ALA A 602 -55.29 37.60 -0.28
CA ALA A 602 -56.20 36.50 -0.58
C ALA A 602 -55.64 35.48 -1.59
N TYR A 603 -55.05 35.97 -2.68
CA TYR A 603 -54.39 35.13 -3.68
C TYR A 603 -53.15 34.41 -3.12
N ASN A 604 -52.26 35.13 -2.42
CA ASN A 604 -51.04 34.56 -1.84
C ASN A 604 -51.34 33.55 -0.74
N ALA A 605 -52.40 33.76 0.05
CA ALA A 605 -52.91 32.81 1.02
C ALA A 605 -53.35 31.50 0.33
N LEU A 606 -54.18 31.59 -0.71
CA LEU A 606 -54.60 30.41 -1.48
C LEU A 606 -53.42 29.70 -2.15
N LYS A 607 -52.49 30.47 -2.74
CA LYS A 607 -51.25 29.93 -3.33
C LYS A 607 -50.46 29.13 -2.28
N THR A 608 -50.26 29.69 -1.10
CA THR A 608 -49.55 29.03 0.01
C THR A 608 -50.27 27.77 0.48
N TYR A 609 -51.59 27.82 0.62
CA TYR A 609 -52.41 26.68 0.99
C TYR A 609 -52.25 25.50 0.00
N LEU A 610 -52.19 25.81 -1.30
CA LEU A 610 -51.96 24.81 -2.34
C LEU A 610 -50.50 24.31 -2.37
N MET A 611 -49.52 25.18 -2.11
CA MET A 611 -48.10 24.77 -1.98
C MET A 611 -47.90 23.75 -0.86
N LEU A 612 -48.55 23.97 0.29
CA LEU A 612 -48.47 23.06 1.44
C LEU A 612 -49.09 21.68 1.16
N SER A 613 -50.03 21.61 0.20
CA SER A 613 -50.69 20.36 -0.19
C SER A 613 -50.15 19.71 -1.45
N ASN A 614 -49.29 20.39 -2.21
CA ASN A 614 -48.64 19.84 -3.40
C ASN A 614 -47.20 20.34 -3.55
N ARG A 615 -46.26 19.41 -3.39
CA ARG A 615 -44.81 19.70 -3.43
C ARG A 615 -44.31 20.23 -4.77
N GLN A 616 -44.97 19.89 -5.89
CA GLN A 616 -44.53 20.31 -7.22
C GLN A 616 -44.52 21.84 -7.38
N TYR A 617 -45.33 22.55 -6.59
CA TYR A 617 -45.50 23.99 -6.69
C TYR A 617 -44.82 24.77 -5.57
N ILE A 618 -44.03 24.12 -4.70
CA ILE A 618 -43.36 24.79 -3.58
C ILE A 618 -42.34 25.80 -4.12
N GLU A 619 -42.51 27.05 -3.70
CA GLU A 619 -41.55 28.14 -3.94
C GLU A 619 -41.03 28.60 -2.57
N ALA A 620 -39.79 28.24 -2.22
CA ALA A 620 -39.23 28.48 -0.88
C ALA A 620 -39.32 29.95 -0.42
N GLY A 621 -39.05 30.91 -1.32
CA GLY A 621 -39.14 32.33 -0.99
C GLY A 621 -40.55 32.81 -0.66
N HIS A 622 -41.55 32.38 -1.44
CA HIS A 622 -42.96 32.70 -1.18
C HIS A 622 -43.47 32.00 0.09
N LEU A 623 -43.13 30.72 0.26
CA LEU A 623 -43.51 29.94 1.43
C LEU A 623 -42.93 30.55 2.71
N SER A 624 -41.66 30.97 2.71
CA SER A 624 -41.02 31.63 3.85
C SER A 624 -41.74 32.91 4.27
N ASP A 625 -42.06 33.80 3.34
CA ASP A 625 -42.75 35.06 3.64
C ASP A 625 -44.17 34.79 4.19
N GLN A 626 -44.93 33.93 3.53
CA GLN A 626 -46.33 33.67 3.89
C GLN A 626 -46.45 32.85 5.18
N VAL A 627 -45.59 31.85 5.40
CA VAL A 627 -45.54 31.11 6.67
C VAL A 627 -45.21 32.07 7.81
N THR A 628 -44.24 32.98 7.65
CA THR A 628 -43.92 33.97 8.68
C THR A 628 -45.14 34.81 9.06
N ARG A 629 -45.91 35.28 8.07
CA ARG A 629 -47.11 36.11 8.30
C ARG A 629 -48.23 35.37 9.02
N PHE A 630 -48.58 34.17 8.55
CA PHE A 630 -49.71 33.40 9.07
C PHE A 630 -49.39 32.63 10.36
N TRP A 631 -48.13 32.26 10.57
CA TRP A 631 -47.70 31.57 11.80
C TRP A 631 -47.58 32.50 13.00
N ARG A 632 -47.25 33.78 12.77
CA ARG A 632 -47.00 34.76 13.84
C ARG A 632 -48.17 34.95 14.79
N SER A 633 -49.39 35.01 14.28
CA SER A 633 -50.60 35.12 15.12
C SER A 633 -50.73 33.91 16.05
N TRP A 634 -50.48 32.70 15.53
CA TRP A 634 -50.50 31.48 16.34
C TRP A 634 -49.40 31.50 17.41
N LEU A 635 -48.19 31.93 17.05
CA LEU A 635 -47.07 32.06 17.99
C LEU A 635 -47.36 33.06 19.11
N ASP A 636 -47.90 34.24 18.79
CA ASP A 636 -48.23 35.27 19.79
C ASP A 636 -49.32 34.77 20.77
N ILE A 637 -50.23 33.89 20.34
CA ILE A 637 -51.24 33.23 21.18
C ILE A 637 -50.63 32.14 22.08
N HIS A 638 -49.68 31.35 21.56
CA HIS A 638 -49.13 30.17 22.24
C HIS A 638 -47.80 30.41 22.96
N ARG A 639 -47.27 31.65 22.96
CA ARG A 639 -45.97 32.01 23.55
C ARG A 639 -45.82 31.76 25.05
N GLY A 640 -46.93 31.68 25.79
CA GLY A 640 -46.90 31.62 27.26
C GLY A 640 -46.14 32.79 27.88
N GLU A 641 -45.14 32.48 28.71
CA GLU A 641 -44.28 33.46 29.40
C GLU A 641 -43.08 33.93 28.54
N MET A 642 -42.86 33.35 27.36
CA MET A 642 -41.71 33.68 26.52
C MET A 642 -41.74 35.14 26.04
N PRO A 643 -40.62 35.89 26.16
CA PRO A 643 -40.49 37.21 25.57
C PRO A 643 -40.71 37.19 24.06
N ARG A 644 -41.48 38.16 23.54
CA ARG A 644 -41.81 38.22 22.11
C ARG A 644 -40.59 38.21 21.19
N ALA A 645 -39.54 38.94 21.58
CA ALA A 645 -38.31 39.03 20.81
C ALA A 645 -37.59 37.67 20.68
N GLU A 646 -37.56 36.91 21.78
CA GLU A 646 -36.96 35.58 21.81
C GLU A 646 -37.76 34.59 20.95
N MET A 647 -39.09 34.62 21.04
CA MET A 647 -39.98 33.80 20.20
C MET A 647 -39.72 34.03 18.71
N ILE A 648 -39.66 35.30 18.29
CA ILE A 648 -39.44 35.66 16.88
C ILE A 648 -38.07 35.16 16.43
N GLN A 649 -37.03 35.34 17.23
CA GLN A 649 -35.68 34.90 16.89
C GLN A 649 -35.61 33.37 16.69
N LYS A 650 -36.18 32.59 17.61
CA LYS A 650 -36.24 31.12 17.50
C LYS A 650 -37.05 30.68 16.28
N ALA A 651 -38.20 31.33 16.05
CA ALA A 651 -39.08 31.05 14.91
C ALA A 651 -38.40 31.34 13.56
N GLU A 652 -37.72 32.48 13.41
CA GLU A 652 -36.98 32.83 12.21
C GLU A 652 -35.81 31.85 11.94
N GLN A 653 -35.09 31.45 12.99
CA GLN A 653 -34.00 30.49 12.87
C GLN A 653 -34.50 29.11 12.40
N LEU A 654 -35.60 28.61 12.95
CA LEU A 654 -36.23 27.36 12.52
C LEU A 654 -36.73 27.45 11.09
N LEU A 655 -37.45 28.53 10.75
CA LEU A 655 -38.02 28.71 9.43
C LEU A 655 -36.94 28.79 8.36
N SER A 656 -35.87 29.55 8.62
CA SER A 656 -34.77 29.71 7.66
C SER A 656 -34.14 28.38 7.25
N TYR A 657 -33.94 27.46 8.20
CA TYR A 657 -33.41 26.13 7.94
C TYR A 657 -34.46 25.20 7.34
N ALA A 658 -35.69 25.19 7.84
CA ALA A 658 -36.77 24.39 7.25
C ALA A 658 -36.99 24.71 5.76
N MET A 659 -36.81 25.97 5.35
CA MET A 659 -36.93 26.38 3.95
C MET A 659 -35.82 25.81 3.04
N THR A 660 -34.63 25.51 3.56
CA THR A 660 -33.58 24.84 2.76
C THR A 660 -33.93 23.39 2.45
N LEU A 661 -34.74 22.75 3.30
CA LEU A 661 -35.18 21.37 3.18
C LEU A 661 -36.43 21.20 2.29
N THR A 662 -36.99 22.27 1.72
CA THR A 662 -38.23 22.22 0.91
C THR A 662 -38.13 21.33 -0.33
N ASN A 663 -36.93 21.16 -0.88
CA ASN A 663 -36.67 20.28 -2.03
C ASN A 663 -36.43 18.81 -1.64
N HIS A 664 -36.36 18.48 -0.35
CA HIS A 664 -36.07 17.13 0.10
C HIS A 664 -37.30 16.21 -0.04
N GLN A 665 -37.04 14.93 -0.34
CA GLN A 665 -38.10 13.94 -0.55
C GLN A 665 -38.97 13.67 0.69
N HIS A 666 -38.53 14.07 1.89
CA HIS A 666 -39.28 13.86 3.13
C HIS A 666 -39.98 15.13 3.64
N PHE A 667 -39.91 16.26 2.94
CA PHE A 667 -40.56 17.51 3.37
C PHE A 667 -42.08 17.32 3.54
N PRO A 668 -42.73 17.73 4.63
CA PRO A 668 -44.14 17.40 4.88
C PRO A 668 -45.10 17.84 3.77
N GLN A 669 -46.12 17.04 3.48
CA GLN A 669 -47.21 17.39 2.57
C GLN A 669 -48.53 17.30 3.34
N LEU A 670 -49.23 18.42 3.44
CA LEU A 670 -50.47 18.53 4.21
C LEU A 670 -51.70 18.20 3.35
N ASN A 671 -52.78 17.75 3.99
CA ASN A 671 -54.05 17.55 3.32
C ASN A 671 -54.73 18.90 3.04
N SER A 672 -55.32 19.08 1.86
CA SER A 672 -56.12 20.25 1.53
C SER A 672 -57.62 19.94 1.54
N ASP A 673 -58.42 20.90 1.99
CA ASP A 673 -59.88 20.84 1.86
C ASP A 673 -60.28 21.29 0.44
N ALA A 674 -60.74 20.34 -0.37
CA ALA A 674 -61.14 20.58 -1.75
C ALA A 674 -62.31 21.57 -1.86
N VAL A 675 -63.22 21.60 -0.88
CA VAL A 675 -64.39 22.50 -0.89
C VAL A 675 -63.92 23.93 -0.65
N LEU A 676 -63.04 24.13 0.34
CA LEU A 676 -62.47 25.44 0.63
C LEU A 676 -61.68 25.98 -0.55
N VAL A 677 -60.82 25.16 -1.15
CA VAL A 677 -60.04 25.54 -2.33
C VAL A 677 -60.95 25.99 -3.47
N GLU A 678 -62.00 25.23 -3.78
CA GLU A 678 -62.91 25.57 -4.86
C GLU A 678 -63.71 26.85 -4.56
N GLN A 679 -64.18 27.03 -3.33
CA GLN A 679 -64.86 28.26 -2.90
C GLN A 679 -63.95 29.49 -3.00
N SER A 680 -62.71 29.40 -2.52
CA SER A 680 -61.74 30.50 -2.62
C SER A 680 -61.39 30.81 -4.07
N ARG A 681 -61.25 29.79 -4.93
CA ARG A 681 -61.08 29.96 -6.38
C ARG A 681 -62.28 30.68 -7.00
N GLN A 682 -63.51 30.30 -6.66
CA GLN A 682 -64.72 30.95 -7.15
C GLN A 682 -64.81 32.42 -6.75
N ILE A 683 -64.49 32.75 -5.50
CA ILE A 683 -64.48 34.15 -5.02
C ILE A 683 -63.42 34.98 -5.77
N LEU A 684 -62.18 34.48 -5.83
CA LEU A 684 -61.09 35.17 -6.52
C LEU A 684 -61.32 35.29 -8.03
N THR A 685 -61.95 34.29 -8.65
CA THR A 685 -62.35 34.38 -10.05
C THR A 685 -63.52 35.34 -10.26
N ALA A 686 -64.53 35.35 -9.39
CA ALA A 686 -65.64 36.30 -9.43
C ALA A 686 -65.17 37.76 -9.30
N ILE A 687 -64.19 38.04 -8.45
CA ILE A 687 -63.55 39.37 -8.32
C ILE A 687 -62.87 39.79 -9.63
N THR A 688 -62.34 38.84 -10.40
CA THR A 688 -61.68 39.10 -11.69
C THR A 688 -62.62 39.06 -12.90
N THR A 689 -63.86 38.56 -12.74
CA THR A 689 -64.89 38.60 -13.77
C THR A 689 -65.43 40.02 -13.98
N GLY A 690 -65.39 40.51 -15.23
CA GLY A 690 -65.77 41.88 -15.60
C GLY A 690 -64.61 42.87 -15.76
N VAL A 691 -63.38 42.46 -15.43
CA VAL A 691 -62.15 43.22 -15.70
C VAL A 691 -61.56 42.74 -17.03
N SER A 692 -61.22 43.67 -17.93
CA SER A 692 -60.59 43.34 -19.22
C SER A 692 -59.34 42.49 -18.99
N ALA A 693 -59.15 41.43 -19.79
CA ALA A 693 -57.99 40.55 -19.67
C ALA A 693 -56.64 41.30 -19.70
N ARG A 694 -56.58 42.46 -20.37
CA ARG A 694 -55.42 43.35 -20.36
C ARG A 694 -55.12 43.93 -18.98
N ASP A 695 -56.15 44.44 -18.29
CA ASP A 695 -56.01 45.01 -16.95
C ASP A 695 -55.63 43.92 -15.93
N ARG A 696 -56.15 42.69 -16.11
CA ARG A 696 -55.75 41.55 -15.27
C ARG A 696 -54.28 41.19 -15.42
N VAL A 697 -53.77 41.11 -16.66
CA VAL A 697 -52.35 40.84 -16.93
C VAL A 697 -51.46 41.95 -16.37
N TYR A 698 -51.84 43.21 -16.60
CA TYR A 698 -51.10 44.35 -16.06
C TYR A 698 -51.06 44.35 -14.52
N ASN A 699 -52.21 44.11 -13.87
CA ASN A 699 -52.30 44.01 -12.43
C ASN A 699 -51.52 42.81 -11.89
N GLU A 700 -51.50 41.66 -12.57
CA GLU A 700 -50.68 40.49 -12.19
C GLU A 700 -49.18 40.83 -12.17
N ILE A 701 -48.70 41.54 -13.21
CA ILE A 701 -47.31 41.99 -13.29
C ILE A 701 -47.02 43.00 -12.15
N LYS A 702 -47.90 43.98 -11.95
CA LYS A 702 -47.79 44.99 -10.87
C LYS A 702 -47.75 44.35 -9.49
N MET A 703 -48.62 43.37 -9.22
CA MET A 703 -48.69 42.67 -7.93
C MET A 703 -47.40 41.89 -7.64
N ARG A 704 -46.91 41.09 -8.59
CA ARG A 704 -45.68 40.31 -8.42
C ARG A 704 -44.45 41.20 -8.24
N ALA A 705 -44.38 42.30 -8.97
CA ALA A 705 -43.30 43.27 -8.83
C ALA A 705 -43.33 43.97 -7.45
N SER A 706 -44.52 44.29 -6.94
CA SER A 706 -44.68 44.97 -5.66
C SER A 706 -44.22 44.12 -4.46
N VAL A 707 -44.20 42.80 -4.61
CA VAL A 707 -43.61 41.87 -3.61
C VAL A 707 -42.08 41.81 -3.73
N ARG A 708 -41.57 41.87 -4.96
CA ARG A 708 -40.14 41.69 -5.25
C ARG A 708 -39.32 42.95 -5.00
N TYR A 709 -39.92 44.13 -5.18
CA TYR A 709 -39.24 45.42 -5.10
C TYR A 709 -39.84 46.27 -3.99
N PRO A 710 -39.06 46.66 -2.96
CA PRO A 710 -39.56 47.46 -1.85
C PRO A 710 -39.95 48.87 -2.30
N THR A 711 -40.85 49.51 -1.56
CA THR A 711 -41.24 50.91 -1.82
C THR A 711 -40.03 51.83 -1.69
N LEU A 712 -39.90 52.78 -2.61
CA LEU A 712 -38.84 53.78 -2.66
C LEU A 712 -39.29 55.06 -1.94
N THR A 713 -38.56 55.44 -0.90
CA THR A 713 -38.84 56.63 -0.07
C THR A 713 -37.71 57.65 -0.16
N LEU A 714 -38.01 58.91 0.16
CA LEU A 714 -36.98 59.97 0.19
C LEU A 714 -35.81 59.62 1.12
N LYS A 715 -36.07 58.99 2.26
CA LYS A 715 -35.03 58.56 3.21
C LYS A 715 -34.09 57.49 2.67
N GLN A 716 -34.56 56.62 1.77
CA GLN A 716 -33.70 55.62 1.12
C GLN A 716 -32.86 56.19 -0.02
N ILE A 717 -33.30 57.31 -0.61
CA ILE A 717 -32.54 58.03 -1.64
C ILE A 717 -31.43 58.88 -1.01
N LEU A 718 -31.71 59.49 0.14
CA LEU A 718 -30.80 60.38 0.85
C LEU A 718 -29.86 59.60 1.81
N GLU A 719 -28.62 60.08 1.92
CA GLU A 719 -27.63 59.55 2.85
C GLU A 719 -28.00 59.86 4.32
N GLN A 720 -27.59 59.01 5.28
CA GLN A 720 -28.02 59.06 6.69
C GLN A 720 -27.92 60.46 7.31
N ASP A 721 -26.87 61.22 7.01
CA ASP A 721 -26.61 62.53 7.60
C ASP A 721 -27.53 63.65 7.06
N THR A 722 -28.23 63.39 5.95
CA THR A 722 -29.06 64.39 5.26
C THR A 722 -30.56 64.14 5.34
N GLN A 723 -30.99 63.03 5.95
CA GLN A 723 -32.39 62.61 6.01
C GLN A 723 -33.32 63.56 6.78
N SER A 724 -32.76 64.49 7.56
CA SER A 724 -33.50 65.46 8.38
C SER A 724 -33.72 66.83 7.69
N THR A 725 -33.08 67.08 6.54
CA THR A 725 -33.14 68.37 5.84
C THR A 725 -34.28 68.47 4.82
N MET A 726 -34.79 67.32 4.36
CA MET A 726 -35.93 67.21 3.45
C MET A 726 -36.96 66.20 3.96
N LEU A 727 -38.22 66.50 3.73
CA LEU A 727 -39.36 65.67 4.12
C LEU A 727 -40.08 65.19 2.87
N GLY A 728 -40.39 63.89 2.82
CA GLY A 728 -41.20 63.27 1.78
C GLY A 728 -42.51 62.75 2.37
N SER A 729 -43.63 63.15 1.78
CA SER A 729 -44.98 62.73 2.19
C SER A 729 -45.52 61.53 1.42
N TYR A 730 -44.80 61.07 0.40
CA TYR A 730 -45.22 59.99 -0.49
C TYR A 730 -44.09 58.96 -0.68
N ALA A 731 -44.46 57.68 -0.74
CA ALA A 731 -43.55 56.57 -1.02
C ALA A 731 -43.95 55.94 -2.37
N ILE A 732 -42.99 55.80 -3.27
CA ILE A 732 -43.23 55.22 -4.59
C ILE A 732 -43.29 53.69 -4.44
N PRO A 733 -44.32 53.00 -4.94
CA PRO A 733 -44.32 51.54 -5.03
C PRO A 733 -43.10 51.04 -5.83
N GLY A 734 -42.38 50.04 -5.32
CA GLY A 734 -41.14 49.55 -5.95
C GLY A 734 -41.29 49.08 -7.40
N PHE A 735 -42.52 48.72 -7.80
CA PHE A 735 -42.90 48.45 -9.18
C PHE A 735 -42.54 49.58 -10.16
N PHE A 736 -42.60 50.84 -9.72
CA PHE A 736 -42.29 52.02 -10.52
C PHE A 736 -40.84 52.49 -10.32
N SER A 737 -39.90 51.56 -10.24
CA SER A 737 -38.47 51.86 -10.20
C SER A 737 -37.78 51.42 -11.49
N TYR A 738 -36.67 52.07 -11.82
CA TYR A 738 -35.76 51.73 -12.91
C TYR A 738 -35.30 50.27 -12.83
N GLN A 739 -34.99 49.81 -11.62
CA GLN A 739 -34.56 48.43 -11.39
C GLN A 739 -35.69 47.44 -11.68
N ALA A 740 -36.90 47.69 -11.18
CA ALA A 740 -38.06 46.84 -11.44
C ALA A 740 -38.39 46.76 -12.93
N TRP A 741 -38.29 47.88 -13.66
CA TRP A 741 -38.48 47.91 -15.10
C TRP A 741 -37.55 46.92 -15.83
N ASN A 742 -36.24 47.05 -15.63
CA ASN A 742 -35.24 46.27 -16.35
C ASN A 742 -35.24 44.79 -15.96
N GLU A 743 -35.32 44.48 -14.67
CA GLU A 743 -35.13 43.11 -14.18
C GLU A 743 -36.39 42.25 -14.25
N TYR A 744 -37.57 42.86 -14.28
CA TYR A 744 -38.82 42.13 -14.15
C TYR A 744 -39.95 42.63 -15.05
N VAL A 745 -40.31 43.91 -15.00
CA VAL A 745 -41.54 44.41 -15.66
C VAL A 745 -41.43 44.31 -17.18
N GLN A 746 -40.33 44.74 -17.79
CA GLN A 746 -40.12 44.62 -19.24
C GLN A 746 -40.11 43.14 -19.69
N PRO A 747 -39.31 42.23 -19.09
CA PRO A 747 -39.38 40.80 -19.41
C PRO A 747 -40.77 40.18 -19.19
N ALA A 748 -41.50 40.59 -18.15
CA ALA A 748 -42.83 40.06 -17.85
C ALA A 748 -43.88 40.53 -18.86
N ILE A 749 -43.82 41.79 -19.30
CA ILE A 749 -44.66 42.32 -20.39
C ILE A 749 -44.34 41.60 -21.71
N GLU A 750 -43.06 41.38 -22.02
CA GLU A 750 -42.63 40.65 -23.23
C GLU A 750 -43.16 39.21 -23.22
N LYS A 751 -43.02 38.50 -22.10
CA LYS A 751 -43.55 37.14 -21.92
C LYS A 751 -45.07 37.09 -22.06
N ALA A 752 -45.78 38.05 -21.47
CA ALA A 752 -47.24 38.13 -21.56
C ALA A 752 -47.73 38.43 -23.00
N ALA A 753 -46.93 39.17 -23.77
CA ALA A 753 -47.22 39.46 -25.17
C ALA A 753 -46.98 38.27 -26.11
N GLN A 754 -45.90 37.50 -25.88
CA GLN A 754 -45.54 36.35 -26.71
C GLN A 754 -46.43 35.13 -26.45
N ASN A 755 -46.81 34.90 -25.19
CA ASN A 755 -47.59 33.72 -24.80
C ASN A 755 -48.90 34.12 -24.09
N PRO A 756 -49.85 34.79 -24.79
CA PRO A 756 -51.13 35.23 -24.22
C PRO A 756 -51.95 34.08 -23.64
N THR A 757 -51.80 32.87 -24.19
CA THR A 757 -52.59 31.67 -23.87
C THR A 757 -51.94 30.69 -22.88
N GLU A 758 -50.65 30.84 -22.54
CA GLU A 758 -49.94 29.88 -21.64
C GLU A 758 -50.01 30.21 -20.14
N SER A 759 -50.57 31.36 -19.74
CA SER A 759 -50.71 31.66 -18.31
C SER A 759 -51.90 30.92 -17.69
N LYS A 760 -51.84 29.58 -17.67
CA LYS A 760 -52.63 28.76 -16.75
C LYS A 760 -52.19 29.12 -15.34
N ASP A 761 -52.98 29.96 -14.70
CA ASP A 761 -52.81 30.22 -13.27
C ASP A 761 -53.21 28.96 -12.52
N TRP A 762 -52.22 28.14 -12.17
CA TRP A 762 -52.43 26.87 -11.48
C TRP A 762 -53.13 27.05 -10.12
N VAL A 763 -53.05 28.25 -9.53
CA VAL A 763 -53.73 28.60 -8.27
C VAL A 763 -55.23 28.73 -8.50
N LEU A 764 -55.65 29.47 -9.52
CA LEU A 764 -57.08 29.72 -9.82
C LEU A 764 -57.73 28.66 -10.71
N ASN A 765 -56.92 27.82 -11.37
CA ASN A 765 -57.37 26.76 -12.28
C ASN A 765 -58.28 27.26 -13.42
N VAL A 766 -58.08 28.51 -13.87
CA VAL A 766 -58.81 29.09 -15.01
C VAL A 766 -57.96 28.97 -16.27
N SER A 767 -58.53 28.40 -17.33
CA SER A 767 -57.96 28.48 -18.67
C SER A 767 -58.32 29.85 -19.25
N LYS A 768 -57.35 30.76 -19.39
CA LYS A 768 -57.56 32.14 -19.88
C LYS A 768 -57.92 32.23 -21.39
N SER A 769 -58.41 31.15 -22.00
CA SER A 769 -58.62 31.03 -23.46
C SER A 769 -59.87 31.72 -24.00
N ASP A 770 -60.84 32.08 -23.14
CA ASP A 770 -62.19 32.48 -23.59
C ASP A 770 -62.46 34.00 -23.51
N ASP A 771 -61.47 34.82 -23.15
CA ASP A 771 -61.64 36.28 -23.09
C ASP A 771 -61.14 36.97 -24.38
N LEU A 772 -62.09 37.27 -25.28
CA LEU A 772 -61.87 37.99 -26.54
C LEU A 772 -61.21 39.38 -26.37
N SER A 773 -61.16 39.93 -25.14
CA SER A 773 -60.58 41.25 -24.85
C SER A 773 -59.04 41.30 -24.83
N PHE A 774 -58.34 40.17 -24.99
CA PHE A 774 -56.88 40.06 -25.11
C PHE A 774 -56.47 39.50 -26.49
N SER A 775 -57.10 39.99 -27.56
CA SER A 775 -56.80 39.61 -28.93
C SER A 775 -56.03 40.73 -29.65
N GLY A 776 -54.89 40.40 -30.25
CA GLY A 776 -54.00 41.34 -30.95
C GLY A 776 -52.66 40.70 -31.29
N SER A 777 -51.84 41.34 -32.13
CA SER A 777 -50.46 40.87 -32.34
C SER A 777 -49.63 41.05 -31.05
N PRO A 778 -48.60 40.23 -30.80
CA PRO A 778 -47.72 40.40 -29.65
C PRO A 778 -47.18 41.83 -29.50
N GLU A 779 -46.87 42.49 -30.61
CA GLU A 779 -46.42 43.89 -30.60
C GLU A 779 -47.48 44.88 -30.09
N GLN A 780 -48.75 44.67 -30.45
CA GLN A 780 -49.86 45.51 -29.98
C GLN A 780 -50.10 45.33 -28.48
N ILE A 781 -50.07 44.09 -27.99
CA ILE A 781 -50.21 43.78 -26.56
C ILE A 781 -49.07 44.41 -25.76
N ARG A 782 -47.82 44.23 -26.22
CA ARG A 782 -46.63 44.83 -25.60
C ARG A 782 -46.72 46.35 -25.52
N LYS A 783 -47.17 46.99 -26.61
CA LYS A 783 -47.32 48.45 -26.68
C LYS A 783 -48.37 48.94 -25.68
N GLN A 784 -49.54 48.30 -25.64
CA GLN A 784 -50.63 48.68 -24.74
C GLN A 784 -50.25 48.52 -23.26
N LEU A 785 -49.65 47.39 -22.87
CA LEU A 785 -49.20 47.16 -21.50
C LEU A 785 -48.10 48.16 -21.08
N THR A 786 -47.17 48.46 -21.99
CA THR A 786 -46.14 49.48 -21.75
C THR A 786 -46.75 50.88 -21.61
N GLU A 787 -47.76 51.24 -22.39
CA GLU A 787 -48.47 52.52 -22.28
C GLU A 787 -49.20 52.66 -20.95
N MET A 788 -49.86 51.59 -20.48
CA MET A 788 -50.48 51.55 -19.15
C MET A 788 -49.44 51.76 -18.04
N TYR A 789 -48.31 51.05 -18.12
CA TYR A 789 -47.20 51.21 -17.19
C TYR A 789 -46.67 52.65 -17.17
N LYS A 790 -46.37 53.23 -18.34
CA LYS A 790 -45.89 54.63 -18.45
C LYS A 790 -46.85 55.62 -17.81
N LYS A 791 -48.15 55.47 -18.06
CA LYS A 791 -49.18 56.37 -17.52
C LYS A 791 -49.18 56.38 -15.99
N GLU A 792 -49.14 55.20 -15.37
CA GLU A 792 -49.10 55.09 -13.90
C GLU A 792 -47.73 55.52 -13.34
N TYR A 793 -46.63 55.17 -14.01
CA TYR A 793 -45.28 55.58 -13.64
C TYR A 793 -45.19 57.11 -13.50
N ILE A 794 -45.67 57.83 -14.52
CA ILE A 794 -45.69 59.29 -14.52
C ILE A 794 -46.58 59.83 -13.39
N ALA A 795 -47.73 59.22 -13.14
CA ALA A 795 -48.65 59.64 -12.09
C ALA A 795 -48.02 59.51 -10.69
N GLU A 796 -47.39 58.37 -10.39
CA GLU A 796 -46.78 58.14 -9.07
C GLU A 796 -45.50 58.96 -8.85
N TRP A 797 -44.64 59.10 -9.86
CA TRP A 797 -43.46 59.97 -9.76
C TRP A 797 -43.82 61.45 -9.62
N ARG A 798 -44.91 61.91 -10.26
CA ARG A 798 -45.43 63.28 -10.03
C ARG A 798 -45.92 63.47 -8.60
N LYS A 799 -46.66 62.51 -8.04
CA LYS A 799 -47.08 62.58 -6.63
C LYS A 799 -45.89 62.61 -5.68
N PHE A 800 -44.86 61.80 -5.95
CA PHE A 800 -43.63 61.80 -5.16
C PHE A 800 -42.94 63.15 -5.18
N LEU A 801 -42.63 63.69 -6.37
CA LEU A 801 -41.94 64.97 -6.50
C LEU A 801 -42.72 66.14 -5.91
N ASN A 802 -44.05 66.16 -6.07
CA ASN A 802 -44.92 67.17 -5.47
C ASN A 802 -44.99 67.05 -3.94
N GLY A 803 -44.73 65.87 -3.39
CA GLY A 803 -44.76 65.57 -1.96
C GLY A 803 -43.44 65.82 -1.23
N ILE A 804 -42.41 66.36 -1.91
CA ILE A 804 -41.11 66.70 -1.33
C ILE A 804 -41.12 68.15 -0.87
N HIS A 805 -40.77 68.36 0.39
CA HIS A 805 -40.69 69.68 1.01
C HIS A 805 -39.38 69.82 1.78
N TYR A 806 -38.86 71.04 1.89
CA TYR A 806 -37.73 71.31 2.78
C TYR A 806 -38.21 71.19 4.23
N ALA A 807 -37.37 70.64 5.11
CA ALA A 807 -37.66 70.59 6.54
C ALA A 807 -37.52 72.02 7.10
N LYS A 808 -38.57 72.56 7.72
CA LYS A 808 -38.48 73.85 8.42
C LYS A 808 -37.87 73.61 9.80
N ALA A 809 -36.77 74.28 10.12
CA ALA A 809 -36.17 74.24 11.45
C ALA A 809 -36.95 75.10 12.46
N ALA A 810 -36.82 74.75 13.74
CA ALA A 810 -37.45 75.49 14.84
C ALA A 810 -36.70 76.81 15.18
N ASP A 811 -35.41 76.88 14.88
CA ASP A 811 -34.55 78.05 15.13
C ASP A 811 -33.76 78.46 13.87
N MET A 812 -33.47 79.76 13.75
CA MET A 812 -32.74 80.37 12.64
C MET A 812 -31.35 79.75 12.45
N ASN A 813 -30.63 79.44 13.53
CA ASN A 813 -29.30 78.82 13.44
C ASN A 813 -29.36 77.40 12.86
N GLN A 814 -30.43 76.66 13.14
CA GLN A 814 -30.67 75.35 12.53
C GLN A 814 -31.10 75.49 11.08
N GLN A 815 -31.89 76.52 10.74
CA GLN A 815 -32.31 76.83 9.37
C GLN A 815 -31.12 77.18 8.48
N ILE A 816 -30.16 77.98 8.97
CA ILE A 816 -28.92 78.33 8.24
C ILE A 816 -28.11 77.06 7.96
N ARG A 817 -27.88 76.20 8.98
CA ARG A 817 -27.17 74.93 8.79
C ARG A 817 -27.86 74.02 7.76
N GLN A 818 -29.19 73.95 7.76
CA GLN A 818 -29.92 73.20 6.75
C GLN A 818 -29.76 73.82 5.35
N MET A 819 -29.74 75.14 5.22
CA MET A 819 -29.48 75.82 3.95
C MET A 819 -28.05 75.58 3.44
N ASP A 820 -27.05 75.55 4.33
CA ASP A 820 -25.67 75.23 3.98
C ASP A 820 -25.55 73.79 3.43
N ILE A 821 -26.19 72.81 4.10
CA ILE A 821 -26.23 71.41 3.64
C ILE A 821 -26.94 71.29 2.28
N LEU A 822 -28.03 72.03 2.07
CA LEU A 822 -28.76 72.04 0.79
C LEU A 822 -27.94 72.69 -0.33
N GLY A 823 -27.10 73.69 -0.01
CA GLY A 823 -26.27 74.44 -0.95
C GLY A 823 -24.87 73.84 -1.21
N GLU A 824 -24.50 72.77 -0.52
CA GLU A 824 -23.19 72.14 -0.66
C GLU A 824 -22.94 71.58 -2.07
N THR A 825 -21.74 71.76 -2.62
CA THR A 825 -21.48 71.45 -4.03
C THR A 825 -21.40 69.95 -4.34
N GLU A 826 -20.90 69.14 -3.41
CA GLU A 826 -20.64 67.71 -3.65
C GLU A 826 -21.73 66.79 -3.09
N HIS A 827 -22.13 66.98 -1.83
CA HIS A 827 -23.03 66.08 -1.10
C HIS A 827 -24.44 66.67 -0.89
N SER A 828 -24.83 67.70 -1.67
CA SER A 828 -26.16 68.31 -1.53
C SER A 828 -27.29 67.29 -1.73
N PRO A 829 -28.25 67.22 -0.79
CA PRO A 829 -29.45 66.38 -0.91
C PRO A 829 -30.27 66.68 -2.16
N ILE A 830 -30.29 67.94 -2.62
CA ILE A 830 -30.97 68.35 -3.86
C ILE A 830 -30.30 67.68 -5.06
N ARG A 831 -28.95 67.70 -5.10
CA ARG A 831 -28.18 67.09 -6.19
C ARG A 831 -28.38 65.58 -6.23
N ILE A 832 -28.28 64.91 -5.08
CA ILE A 832 -28.48 63.45 -4.96
C ILE A 832 -29.89 63.08 -5.43
N LEU A 833 -30.91 63.82 -4.97
CA LEU A 833 -32.29 63.62 -5.38
C LEU A 833 -32.47 63.82 -6.89
N LEU A 834 -31.96 64.91 -7.47
CA LEU A 834 -32.07 65.17 -8.91
C LEU A 834 -31.35 64.12 -9.75
N GLN A 835 -30.18 63.65 -9.33
CA GLN A 835 -29.46 62.57 -10.00
C GLN A 835 -30.23 61.26 -9.93
N ARG A 836 -30.81 60.93 -8.77
CA ARG A 836 -31.64 59.74 -8.63
C ARG A 836 -32.89 59.83 -9.50
N VAL A 837 -33.60 60.96 -9.47
CA VAL A 837 -34.79 61.19 -10.29
C VAL A 837 -34.43 61.07 -11.77
N ALA A 838 -33.33 61.68 -12.22
CA ALA A 838 -32.88 61.58 -13.62
C ALA A 838 -32.66 60.11 -14.06
N LYS A 839 -32.03 59.29 -13.21
CA LYS A 839 -31.87 57.85 -13.46
C LYS A 839 -33.22 57.14 -13.49
N GLU A 840 -34.09 57.44 -12.54
CA GLU A 840 -35.41 56.82 -12.41
C GLU A 840 -36.41 57.30 -13.46
N THR A 841 -36.18 58.40 -14.19
CA THR A 841 -37.10 58.86 -15.24
C THR A 841 -36.57 58.65 -16.66
N SER A 842 -35.40 58.04 -16.82
CA SER A 842 -34.76 57.77 -18.12
C SER A 842 -34.79 56.28 -18.52
N TRP A 843 -35.66 55.47 -17.91
CA TRP A 843 -35.72 54.01 -18.17
C TRP A 843 -36.28 53.65 -19.55
N ASP A 844 -37.14 54.47 -20.16
CA ASP A 844 -37.74 54.23 -21.47
C ASP A 844 -37.02 54.93 -22.62
N ASN A 845 -36.01 55.75 -22.30
CA ASN A 845 -35.11 56.41 -23.22
C ASN A 845 -33.78 56.73 -22.48
N PRO A 846 -32.86 55.76 -22.36
CA PRO A 846 -31.64 55.93 -21.60
C PRO A 846 -30.76 57.04 -22.20
N MET A 847 -30.34 57.97 -21.34
CA MET A 847 -29.49 59.12 -21.67
C MET A 847 -28.04 58.73 -21.94
#